data_AF-A0A3N5DRZ6-F1
#
_entry.id   AF-A0A3N5DRZ6-F1
#
_cell.length_a   1.000
_cell.length_b   1.000
_cell.length_c   1.000
_cell.angle_alpha   90.00
_cell.angle_beta   90.00
_cell.angle_gamma   90.00
#
_symmetry.space_group_name_H-M   'P 1'
#
loop_
_entity.id
_entity.type
_entity.pdbx_description
1 polymer ?
#
loop_
_entity_poly.entity_id
_entity_poly.type
_entity_poly.pdbx_seq_one_letter_code
_entity_poly.pdbx_strand_id
1 'polypeptide(L)'
;MKKLSFLIIATIMLCSIKMYGQVYQHRMTEQEKKLMPEYLKNARSKTKASAPSGTIRPVAEFERTQGVLIAYPLGISYSVIAEMAKSVTVTTIVSSSTQATQVKSEYQSKGINVTNCNFLIAPHDSYWTRDYGPLFIAGDQKIEIVDFIYNRPRVNDDNIPIKLATFLSVNAYSMNLVQTGGNYMNDGISIAASTDLVWDENTSISHSEINQLMLSNLGVTNYIVREDPQGEYIKHVDCWGKFLDVDKILIAKVPTSNANYSKYEAAATFFANQTTSWGNKYQVYRVNSPNGEPYTNSYILNNKVLVPQTGSANDANALAAYRAAMPGYTVIGFTGSWESTDALHCRVHEIPDLKMLKVSHTPTLGTIAQQNSYLISAQVKAYSGQSVYPDSTRVFYKVNSGNYQSIKMTLGTGNTYTASIPQQPAGSIISYYIHTADYSGRRENHPLIGNKDPHVFTISGGQNLPVAEFIANVTNITTGATVQFADKSTNSPTSWTWTFQGGTPSTSTSQNPAVIYSTPGTYNVTLLVSNSAGNNSITKTGYITVSGTSYCSSKGNNSTYEWIAQVKIGAFLNSSAAAGYTDFTGKIVNLTAGASASITLTPGFKGSAYKEYWRIWIDYNKDGDFTDANELAFDAGSSSSSAINGTINVPSSVSGSTRMRIAMKYNGASTPCEAFSYGEVEDYTVSIGSSIAAPRENTTISAFTAQIFPNPSNGNFKLEMNGKGGDKIITVYNISGAPVYKSKLSNDDTYYLYNIEIPNASKGIYIVEIICEGEVIRKSIIIN
;
A
#
# COMPACT_ATOMS: atom_id res chain seq x y z
N MET A 1 60.53 80.67 43.72
CA MET A 1 60.84 79.40 43.02
C MET A 1 59.77 78.38 43.35
N LYS A 2 59.26 77.68 42.32
CA LYS A 2 58.44 76.45 42.32
C LYS A 2 56.98 76.47 42.86
N LYS A 3 56.07 76.35 41.87
CA LYS A 3 54.85 75.50 41.76
C LYS A 3 54.18 75.00 43.04
N LEU A 4 52.87 75.25 43.15
CA LEU A 4 51.94 74.34 43.83
C LEU A 4 50.66 74.18 43.01
N SER A 5 50.29 72.92 42.80
CA SER A 5 49.21 72.40 41.97
C SER A 5 47.84 72.58 42.63
N PHE A 6 46.81 72.92 41.83
CA PHE A 6 45.41 72.72 42.19
C PHE A 6 44.90 71.42 41.54
N LEU A 7 44.46 70.48 42.38
CA LEU A 7 43.78 69.26 41.98
C LEU A 7 42.29 69.43 42.33
N ILE A 8 41.42 69.56 41.33
CA ILE A 8 39.97 69.47 41.51
C ILE A 8 39.52 68.11 41.01
N ILE A 9 38.97 67.32 41.92
CA ILE A 9 38.25 66.08 41.65
C ILE A 9 36.90 66.48 41.05
N ALA A 10 36.70 66.19 39.76
CA ALA A 10 35.38 66.22 39.13
C ALA A 10 34.98 64.80 38.76
N THR A 11 34.04 64.27 39.55
CA THR A 11 33.32 63.03 39.28
C THR A 11 32.50 63.22 37.99
N ILE A 12 32.99 62.67 36.87
CA ILE A 12 32.26 62.71 35.60
C ILE A 12 31.23 61.57 35.60
N MET A 13 30.00 61.95 35.95
CA MET A 13 28.77 61.28 35.57
C MET A 13 28.62 61.40 34.04
N LEU A 14 29.22 60.48 33.28
CA LEU A 14 28.92 60.32 31.86
C LEU A 14 27.60 59.55 31.74
N CYS A 15 26.51 60.25 32.05
CA CYS A 15 25.20 59.95 31.48
C CYS A 15 25.27 60.35 30.00
N SER A 16 25.65 59.41 29.15
CA SER A 16 25.56 59.59 27.70
C SER A 16 24.09 59.45 27.31
N ILE A 17 23.47 60.60 27.09
CA ILE A 17 22.30 60.76 26.23
C ILE A 17 22.69 60.19 24.86
N LYS A 18 22.34 58.93 24.58
CA LYS A 18 22.24 58.45 23.20
C LYS A 18 20.87 58.86 22.68
N MET A 19 20.87 59.89 21.85
CA MET A 19 19.76 60.21 20.96
C MET A 19 19.34 58.95 20.18
N TYR A 20 18.04 58.75 20.05
CA TYR A 20 17.39 57.89 19.07
C TYR A 20 18.06 58.06 17.69
N GLY A 21 18.54 56.96 17.08
CA GLY A 21 19.08 57.02 15.72
C GLY A 21 19.96 55.87 15.23
N GLN A 22 20.28 54.85 16.05
CA GLN A 22 21.00 53.68 15.53
C GLN A 22 20.01 52.74 14.87
N VAL A 23 19.91 52.80 13.54
CA VAL A 23 19.17 51.81 12.74
C VAL A 23 20.04 50.55 12.70
N TYR A 24 19.72 49.57 13.55
CA TYR A 24 20.37 48.26 13.51
C TYR A 24 19.97 47.55 12.22
N GLN A 25 20.93 46.90 11.58
CA GLN A 25 20.70 45.99 10.46
C GLN A 25 20.56 44.57 11.01
N HIS A 26 19.87 43.67 10.30
CA HIS A 26 19.81 42.27 10.73
C HIS A 26 21.23 41.63 10.75
N ARG A 27 22.09 42.04 9.81
CA ARG A 27 23.52 41.70 9.82
C ARG A 27 24.27 42.48 10.89
N MET A 28 25.26 41.83 11.53
CA MET A 28 26.21 42.54 12.38
C MET A 28 27.03 43.54 11.58
N THR A 29 27.00 44.79 12.02
CA THR A 29 27.91 45.86 11.58
C THR A 29 29.36 45.57 12.02
N GLU A 30 30.33 46.19 11.36
CA GLU A 30 31.75 46.09 11.76
C GLU A 30 32.00 46.58 13.19
N GLN A 31 31.18 47.52 13.67
CA GLN A 31 31.23 47.97 15.05
C GLN A 31 30.72 46.90 16.01
N GLU A 32 29.59 46.25 15.71
CA GLU A 32 29.09 45.13 16.52
C GLU A 32 30.11 43.99 16.57
N LYS A 33 30.74 43.63 15.44
CA LYS A 33 31.79 42.59 15.42
C LYS A 33 32.94 42.90 16.38
N LYS A 34 33.35 44.18 16.51
CA LYS A 34 34.39 44.60 17.46
C LYS A 34 33.95 44.49 18.93
N LEU A 35 32.65 44.64 19.21
CA LEU A 35 32.09 44.53 20.56
C LEU A 35 31.89 43.07 21.01
N MET A 36 31.77 42.15 20.06
CA MET A 36 31.45 40.74 20.31
C MET A 36 32.36 40.06 21.35
N PRO A 37 33.70 40.18 21.32
CA PRO A 37 34.55 39.48 22.29
C PRO A 37 34.30 39.90 23.75
N GLU A 38 34.12 41.20 23.99
CA GLU A 38 33.82 41.72 25.33
C GLU A 38 32.40 41.36 25.75
N TYR A 39 31.44 41.48 24.83
CA TYR A 39 30.06 41.07 25.07
C TYR A 39 29.96 39.59 25.47
N LEU A 40 30.56 38.66 24.72
CA LEU A 40 30.53 37.24 25.02
C LEU A 40 31.20 36.92 26.36
N LYS A 41 32.34 37.55 26.67
CA LYS A 41 33.00 37.41 27.98
C LYS A 41 32.05 37.79 29.12
N ASN A 42 31.33 38.91 28.96
CA ASN A 42 30.38 39.39 29.96
C ASN A 42 29.14 38.50 30.06
N ALA A 43 28.54 38.10 28.93
CA ALA A 43 27.36 37.25 28.88
C ALA A 43 27.62 35.88 29.54
N ARG A 44 28.71 35.20 29.15
CA ARG A 44 29.11 33.90 29.73
C ARG A 44 29.40 33.97 31.23
N SER A 45 29.86 35.11 31.74
CA SER A 45 30.09 35.31 33.18
C SER A 45 28.80 35.49 33.99
N LYS A 46 27.72 35.94 33.33
CA LYS A 46 26.40 36.18 33.95
C LYS A 46 25.51 34.94 33.89
N THR A 47 25.72 34.05 32.93
CA THR A 47 25.01 32.77 32.86
C THR A 47 25.43 31.87 34.03
N LYS A 48 24.73 32.00 35.16
CA LYS A 48 24.87 31.09 36.30
C LYS A 48 23.95 29.90 36.05
N ALA A 49 24.55 28.72 35.82
CA ALA A 49 23.85 27.51 35.41
C ALA A 49 22.87 27.01 36.49
N SER A 50 21.62 27.45 36.41
CA SER A 50 20.50 26.64 36.88
C SER A 50 19.82 26.09 35.64
N ALA A 51 20.14 24.86 35.26
CA ALA A 51 19.30 24.13 34.33
C ALA A 51 17.95 23.82 35.03
N PRO A 52 16.85 23.71 34.30
CA PRO A 52 15.62 23.15 34.84
C PRO A 52 15.86 21.75 35.42
N SER A 53 15.11 21.38 36.46
CA SER A 53 15.15 20.03 37.02
C SER A 53 13.89 19.24 36.66
N GLY A 54 13.96 17.90 36.74
CA GLY A 54 12.85 17.03 36.39
C GLY A 54 12.76 16.74 34.89
N THR A 55 11.63 16.21 34.45
CA THR A 55 11.40 15.92 33.03
C THR A 55 10.95 17.20 32.34
N ILE A 56 11.67 17.58 31.29
CA ILE A 56 11.37 18.76 30.47
C ILE A 56 11.29 18.38 29.00
N ARG A 57 10.55 19.19 28.23
CA ARG A 57 10.48 19.12 26.77
C ARG A 57 10.43 20.53 26.20
N PRO A 58 10.86 20.73 24.94
CA PRO A 58 10.64 22.00 24.27
C PRO A 58 9.15 22.14 23.95
N VAL A 59 8.69 23.38 23.80
CA VAL A 59 7.33 23.69 23.32
C VAL A 59 7.40 24.07 21.84
N ALA A 60 6.66 23.35 21.00
CA ALA A 60 6.62 23.65 19.57
C ALA A 60 5.70 24.83 19.24
N GLU A 61 6.02 25.53 18.17
CA GLU A 61 5.22 26.66 17.66
C GLU A 61 3.80 26.24 17.25
N PHE A 62 3.64 24.99 16.79
CA PHE A 62 2.33 24.41 16.43
C PHE A 62 1.54 23.89 17.66
N GLU A 63 1.99 24.14 18.89
CA GLU A 63 1.19 23.91 20.10
C GLU A 63 0.30 25.13 20.43
N ARG A 64 -0.58 24.97 21.43
CA ARG A 64 -1.52 26.02 21.85
C ARG A 64 -0.74 27.26 22.31
N THR A 65 -1.05 28.39 21.68
CA THR A 65 -0.46 29.70 21.93
C THR A 65 -1.52 30.64 22.51
N GLN A 66 -1.20 31.33 23.61
CA GLN A 66 -2.10 32.33 24.23
C GLN A 66 -1.74 33.78 23.87
N GLY A 67 -0.52 34.00 23.36
CA GLY A 67 -0.04 35.33 23.02
C GLY A 67 1.11 35.32 22.02
N VAL A 68 1.49 36.51 21.59
CA VAL A 68 2.63 36.74 20.70
C VAL A 68 3.42 37.94 21.19
N LEU A 69 4.74 37.88 21.08
CA LEU A 69 5.67 38.94 21.42
C LEU A 69 6.16 39.64 20.15
N ILE A 70 5.98 40.96 20.11
CA ILE A 70 6.48 41.85 19.05
C ILE A 70 7.15 43.07 19.70
N ALA A 71 7.93 43.85 18.96
CA ALA A 71 8.57 45.06 19.50
C ALA A 71 8.18 46.32 18.72
N TYR A 72 8.21 47.46 19.41
CA TYR A 72 8.06 48.80 18.83
C TYR A 72 9.38 49.58 18.92
N PRO A 73 9.91 50.19 17.83
CA PRO A 73 9.25 50.43 16.54
C PRO A 73 8.93 49.16 15.75
N LEU A 74 7.78 49.15 15.09
CA LEU A 74 7.21 47.93 14.50
C LEU A 74 8.02 47.47 13.28
N GLY A 75 8.43 46.20 13.30
CA GLY A 75 8.95 45.50 12.12
C GLY A 75 7.86 44.85 11.24
N ILE A 76 6.60 44.89 11.67
CA ILE A 76 5.47 44.25 10.97
C ILE A 76 4.33 45.24 10.75
N SER A 77 3.46 44.95 9.78
CA SER A 77 2.32 45.82 9.46
C SER A 77 1.20 45.70 10.49
N TYR A 78 0.44 46.79 10.66
CA TYR A 78 -0.73 46.80 11.54
C TYR A 78 -1.79 45.75 11.16
N SER A 79 -1.88 45.34 9.88
CA SER A 79 -2.79 44.27 9.45
C SER A 79 -2.41 42.90 10.01
N VAL A 80 -1.11 42.61 10.13
CA VAL A 80 -0.63 41.38 10.78
C VAL A 80 -1.01 41.41 12.26
N ILE A 81 -0.77 42.55 12.93
CA ILE A 81 -1.11 42.74 14.34
C ILE A 81 -2.62 42.59 14.56
N ALA A 82 -3.44 43.20 13.71
CA ALA A 82 -4.90 43.09 13.77
C ALA A 82 -5.36 41.64 13.62
N GLU A 83 -4.74 40.84 12.75
CA GLU A 83 -5.09 39.43 12.57
C GLU A 83 -4.72 38.57 13.80
N MET A 84 -3.54 38.79 14.39
CA MET A 84 -3.12 38.08 15.60
C MET A 84 -4.02 38.44 16.80
N ALA A 85 -4.33 39.73 16.97
CA ALA A 85 -5.18 40.24 18.04
C ALA A 85 -6.64 39.74 17.98
N LYS A 86 -7.08 39.09 16.90
CA LYS A 86 -8.39 38.41 16.84
C LYS A 86 -8.46 37.14 17.69
N SER A 87 -7.32 36.51 17.98
CA SER A 87 -7.30 35.15 18.55
C SER A 87 -6.40 35.01 19.77
N VAL A 88 -5.41 35.88 19.95
CA VAL A 88 -4.45 35.82 21.07
C VAL A 88 -4.09 37.22 21.55
N THR A 89 -3.44 37.29 22.71
CA THR A 89 -2.90 38.55 23.24
C THR A 89 -1.61 38.95 22.51
N VAL A 90 -1.58 40.13 21.91
CA VAL A 90 -0.36 40.72 21.34
C VAL A 90 0.37 41.53 22.41
N THR A 91 1.51 41.02 22.88
CA THR A 91 2.40 41.72 23.82
C THR A 91 3.44 42.51 23.03
N THR A 92 3.36 43.84 23.07
CA THR A 92 4.30 44.73 22.39
C THR A 92 5.36 45.24 23.36
N ILE A 93 6.64 45.03 23.05
CA ILE A 93 7.76 45.59 23.81
C ILE A 93 7.85 47.09 23.50
N VAL A 94 7.92 47.90 24.55
CA VAL A 94 8.03 49.36 24.47
C VAL A 94 9.04 49.85 25.50
N SER A 95 9.71 50.94 25.19
CA SER A 95 10.74 51.56 26.03
C SER A 95 10.20 52.25 27.30
N SER A 96 8.92 52.62 27.33
CA SER A 96 8.31 53.36 28.45
C SER A 96 6.78 53.23 28.49
N SER A 97 6.19 53.59 29.64
CA SER A 97 4.73 53.69 29.80
C SER A 97 4.09 54.74 28.89
N THR A 98 4.81 55.83 28.60
CA THR A 98 4.39 56.85 27.62
C THR A 98 4.29 56.25 26.23
N GLN A 99 5.31 55.51 25.79
CA GLN A 99 5.28 54.82 24.50
C GLN A 99 4.20 53.74 24.45
N ALA A 100 3.94 53.03 25.56
CA ALA A 100 2.82 52.10 25.65
C ALA A 100 1.47 52.78 25.36
N THR A 101 1.25 53.97 25.94
CA THR A 101 0.01 54.74 25.74
C THR A 101 -0.11 55.24 24.30
N GLN A 102 0.99 55.68 23.70
CA GLN A 102 1.04 56.07 22.29
C GLN A 102 0.68 54.90 21.38
N VAL A 103 1.39 53.77 21.51
CA VAL A 103 1.17 52.59 20.64
C VAL A 103 -0.24 52.03 20.82
N LYS A 104 -0.78 52.04 22.04
CA LYS A 104 -2.19 51.67 22.28
C LYS A 104 -3.17 52.56 21.51
N SER A 105 -2.92 53.87 21.49
CA SER A 105 -3.74 54.84 20.75
C SER A 105 -3.62 54.63 19.24
N GLU A 106 -2.41 54.36 18.75
CA GLU A 106 -2.18 54.00 17.34
C GLU A 106 -2.94 52.72 16.96
N TYR A 107 -2.82 51.66 17.77
CA TYR A 107 -3.54 50.40 17.56
C TYR A 107 -5.06 50.61 17.50
N GLN A 108 -5.61 51.39 18.43
CA GLN A 108 -7.03 51.73 18.44
C GLN A 108 -7.43 52.48 17.16
N SER A 109 -6.63 53.44 16.70
CA SER A 109 -6.89 54.18 15.45
C SER A 109 -6.84 53.30 14.19
N LYS A 110 -6.11 52.18 14.25
CA LYS A 110 -6.00 51.19 13.16
C LYS A 110 -7.02 50.05 13.28
N GLY A 111 -7.94 50.11 14.24
CA GLY A 111 -8.98 49.10 14.44
C GLY A 111 -8.46 47.78 15.03
N ILE A 112 -7.26 47.77 15.63
CA ILE A 112 -6.74 46.61 16.34
C ILE A 112 -7.50 46.45 17.66
N ASN A 113 -7.85 45.21 18.02
CA ASN A 113 -8.53 44.92 19.27
C ASN A 113 -7.60 45.13 20.48
N VAL A 114 -7.58 46.33 21.02
CA VAL A 114 -6.71 46.71 22.15
C VAL A 114 -7.02 45.99 23.46
N THR A 115 -8.16 45.29 23.59
CA THR A 115 -8.40 44.41 24.75
C THR A 115 -7.50 43.18 24.74
N ASN A 116 -7.03 42.80 23.55
CA ASN A 116 -6.08 41.70 23.34
C ASN A 116 -4.66 42.24 23.10
N CYS A 117 -4.33 43.41 23.65
CA CYS A 117 -2.99 43.99 23.55
C CYS A 117 -2.41 44.30 24.94
N ASN A 118 -1.19 43.82 25.17
CA ASN A 118 -0.40 44.07 26.37
C ASN A 118 0.90 44.79 26.00
N PHE A 119 1.54 45.43 26.98
CA PHE A 119 2.78 46.17 26.78
C PHE A 119 3.84 45.71 27.78
N LEU A 120 4.96 45.19 27.27
CA LEU A 120 6.14 44.89 28.07
C LEU A 120 7.04 46.12 28.07
N ILE A 121 7.12 46.81 29.22
CA ILE A 121 8.00 47.98 29.34
C ILE A 121 9.44 47.49 29.60
N ALA A 122 10.26 47.51 28.56
CA ALA A 122 11.67 47.13 28.61
C ALA A 122 12.47 47.83 27.51
N PRO A 123 13.71 48.28 27.81
CA PRO A 123 14.63 48.69 26.76
C PRO A 123 14.93 47.48 25.86
N HIS A 124 15.02 47.72 24.56
CA HIS A 124 15.39 46.76 23.52
C HIS A 124 16.12 47.53 22.41
N ASP A 125 16.90 46.81 21.62
CA ASP A 125 17.73 47.36 20.54
C ASP A 125 17.09 47.15 19.16
N SER A 126 16.30 46.08 18.97
CA SER A 126 15.73 45.73 17.67
C SER A 126 14.33 45.10 17.72
N TYR A 127 13.72 44.87 16.56
CA TYR A 127 12.39 44.26 16.44
C TYR A 127 12.39 42.76 16.14
N TRP A 128 13.55 42.12 16.09
CA TRP A 128 13.68 40.69 15.78
C TRP A 128 13.38 39.83 17.01
N THR A 129 12.15 39.93 17.54
CA THR A 129 11.74 39.20 18.76
C THR A 129 11.89 37.69 18.66
N ARG A 130 11.94 37.14 17.44
CA ARG A 130 12.26 35.74 17.21
C ARG A 130 13.67 35.38 17.68
N ASP A 131 14.63 36.24 17.39
CA ASP A 131 16.04 35.93 17.51
C ASP A 131 16.52 35.97 18.96
N TYR A 132 16.09 36.99 19.71
CA TYR A 132 16.46 37.20 21.12
C TYR A 132 15.36 36.79 22.10
N GLY A 133 14.18 36.40 21.59
CA GLY A 133 13.08 35.94 22.43
C GLY A 133 13.44 34.65 23.17
N PRO A 134 12.74 34.34 24.27
CA PRO A 134 13.04 33.16 25.07
C PRO A 134 12.65 31.87 24.38
N LEU A 135 13.40 30.80 24.64
CA LEU A 135 12.94 29.44 24.32
C LEU A 135 12.01 28.96 25.43
N PHE A 136 10.85 28.40 25.06
CA PHE A 136 9.90 27.87 26.03
C PHE A 136 10.07 26.38 26.24
N ILE A 137 10.03 25.97 27.50
CA ILE A 137 10.04 24.57 27.92
C ILE A 137 8.79 24.26 28.74
N ALA A 138 8.32 23.02 28.63
CA ALA A 138 7.29 22.50 29.52
C ALA A 138 7.93 21.48 30.46
N GLY A 139 7.90 21.79 31.77
CA GLY A 139 8.31 20.85 32.82
C GLY A 139 7.15 20.03 33.36
N ASP A 140 7.36 19.40 34.51
CA ASP A 140 6.34 18.53 35.14
C ASP A 140 5.08 19.28 35.58
N GLN A 141 5.17 20.57 35.92
CA GLN A 141 4.05 21.33 36.50
C GLN A 141 3.72 22.64 35.78
N LYS A 142 4.66 23.22 35.04
CA LYS A 142 4.54 24.57 34.48
C LYS A 142 5.34 24.71 33.20
N ILE A 143 4.99 25.73 32.44
CA ILE A 143 5.76 26.21 31.29
C ILE A 143 6.68 27.32 31.77
N GLU A 144 7.93 27.24 31.37
CA GLU A 144 9.01 28.10 31.84
C GLU A 144 9.87 28.56 30.65
N ILE A 145 10.78 29.49 30.93
CA ILE A 145 11.63 30.13 29.93
C ILE A 145 13.08 29.65 30.10
N VAL A 146 13.74 29.41 28.97
CA VAL A 146 15.19 29.26 28.87
C VAL A 146 15.72 30.41 28.02
N ASP A 147 16.49 31.24 28.68
CA ASP A 147 17.32 32.29 28.10
C ASP A 147 18.61 31.70 27.54
N PHE A 148 19.17 32.34 26.51
CA PHE A 148 20.44 31.96 25.88
C PHE A 148 21.23 33.23 25.58
N ILE A 149 22.53 33.08 25.28
CA ILE A 149 23.35 34.24 24.93
C ILE A 149 23.01 34.64 23.50
N TYR A 150 22.38 35.80 23.30
CA TYR A 150 22.03 36.26 21.95
C TYR A 150 23.29 36.45 21.10
N ASN A 151 23.29 35.94 19.87
CA ASN A 151 24.44 36.03 18.96
C ASN A 151 24.68 37.41 18.34
N ARG A 152 24.18 38.48 18.97
CA ARG A 152 24.45 39.88 18.62
C ARG A 152 24.82 40.63 19.90
N PRO A 153 25.76 41.59 19.86
CA PRO A 153 26.14 42.38 21.03
C PRO A 153 25.10 43.48 21.34
N ARG A 154 23.83 43.08 21.41
CA ARG A 154 22.62 43.88 21.63
C ARG A 154 22.08 43.55 23.00
N VAL A 155 22.68 44.19 24.00
CA VAL A 155 22.51 43.83 25.41
C VAL A 155 21.08 44.04 25.88
N ASN A 156 20.32 44.97 25.31
CA ASN A 156 18.93 45.17 25.72
C ASN A 156 18.03 44.05 25.17
N ASP A 157 18.24 43.65 23.91
CA ASP A 157 17.57 42.50 23.29
C ASP A 157 17.83 41.21 24.10
N ASP A 158 19.11 40.94 24.42
CA ASP A 158 19.57 39.78 25.20
C ASP A 158 18.97 39.72 26.62
N ASN A 159 18.45 40.83 27.16
CA ASN A 159 17.79 40.86 28.47
C ASN A 159 16.26 40.67 28.40
N ILE A 160 15.65 40.68 27.21
CA ILE A 160 14.20 40.56 27.06
C ILE A 160 13.65 39.23 27.61
N PRO A 161 14.28 38.05 27.43
CA PRO A 161 13.82 36.80 28.02
C PRO A 161 13.54 36.91 29.54
N ILE A 162 14.44 37.53 30.29
CA ILE A 162 14.30 37.73 31.74
C ILE A 162 13.18 38.71 32.08
N LYS A 163 13.03 39.79 31.29
CA LYS A 163 11.93 40.75 31.45
C LYS A 163 10.58 40.11 31.16
N LEU A 164 10.50 39.28 30.12
CA LEU A 164 9.29 38.56 29.76
C LEU A 164 8.92 37.52 30.82
N ALA A 165 9.89 36.77 31.36
CA ALA A 165 9.64 35.82 32.43
C ALA A 165 9.03 36.48 33.67
N THR A 166 9.56 37.65 34.06
CA THR A 166 8.99 38.45 35.15
C THR A 166 7.57 38.91 34.82
N PHE A 167 7.35 39.42 33.60
CA PHE A 167 6.03 39.87 33.14
C PHE A 167 4.99 38.75 33.13
N LEU A 168 5.39 37.55 32.71
CA LEU A 168 4.53 36.36 32.66
C LEU A 168 4.43 35.63 34.01
N SER A 169 5.21 36.03 35.01
CA SER A 169 5.33 35.35 36.31
C SER A 169 5.72 33.88 36.18
N VAL A 170 6.72 33.59 35.34
CA VAL A 170 7.31 32.25 35.15
C VAL A 170 8.79 32.26 35.52
N ASN A 171 9.35 31.08 35.78
CA ASN A 171 10.79 30.96 35.99
C ASN A 171 11.53 31.17 34.67
N ALA A 172 12.72 31.76 34.78
CA ALA A 172 13.71 31.78 33.71
C ALA A 172 14.96 31.00 34.16
N TYR A 173 15.50 30.24 33.23
CA TYR A 173 16.78 29.55 33.33
C TYR A 173 17.72 30.14 32.28
N SER A 174 19.04 30.04 32.46
CA SER A 174 20.01 30.56 31.49
C SER A 174 20.90 29.45 30.97
N MET A 175 20.87 29.24 29.65
CA MET A 175 21.72 28.30 28.94
C MET A 175 22.96 29.03 28.43
N ASN A 176 24.15 28.56 28.83
CA ASN A 176 25.44 29.13 28.38
C ASN A 176 25.81 28.66 26.96
N LEU A 177 24.95 28.97 25.99
CA LEU A 177 25.11 28.68 24.57
C LEU A 177 24.83 29.98 23.81
N VAL A 178 25.73 30.36 22.90
CA VAL A 178 25.45 31.44 21.96
C VAL A 178 24.45 30.92 20.95
N GLN A 179 23.29 31.56 20.84
CA GLN A 179 22.23 31.10 19.97
C GLN A 179 21.33 32.24 19.50
N THR A 180 20.41 31.91 18.59
CA THR A 180 19.33 32.76 18.10
C THR A 180 18.10 31.91 17.80
N GLY A 181 16.91 32.42 18.16
CA GLY A 181 15.66 31.69 17.94
C GLY A 181 15.29 31.50 16.47
N GLY A 182 15.73 32.38 15.56
CA GLY A 182 15.52 32.18 14.11
C GLY A 182 16.29 30.97 13.57
N ASN A 183 17.37 30.57 14.24
CA ASN A 183 18.13 29.36 13.95
C ASN A 183 17.77 28.19 14.89
N TYR A 184 16.54 28.13 15.40
CA TYR A 184 16.06 27.05 16.23
C TYR A 184 14.59 26.73 15.93
N MET A 185 14.29 25.46 15.69
CA MET A 185 12.92 24.94 15.64
C MET A 185 12.84 23.58 16.31
N ASN A 186 11.68 23.22 16.86
CA ASN A 186 11.50 21.96 17.59
C ASN A 186 10.15 21.30 17.29
N ASP A 187 10.07 20.01 17.55
CA ASP A 187 8.87 19.19 17.33
C ASP A 187 7.95 19.09 18.56
N GLY A 188 8.30 19.75 19.67
CA GLY A 188 7.51 19.77 20.90
C GLY A 188 7.64 18.50 21.75
N ILE A 189 8.51 17.55 21.36
CA ILE A 189 8.73 16.30 22.07
C ILE A 189 10.20 16.16 22.47
N SER A 190 11.09 15.96 21.50
CA SER A 190 12.51 15.69 21.80
C SER A 190 13.47 15.98 20.67
N ILE A 191 12.97 16.39 19.50
CA ILE A 191 13.79 16.76 18.34
C ILE A 191 13.80 18.28 18.20
N ALA A 192 14.99 18.83 17.99
CA ALA A 192 15.15 20.21 17.52
C ALA A 192 16.13 20.27 16.36
N ALA A 193 16.05 21.33 15.56
CA ALA A 193 16.90 21.54 14.40
C ALA A 193 17.42 22.97 14.32
N SER A 194 18.68 23.07 13.89
CA SER A 194 19.41 24.33 13.63
C SER A 194 20.36 24.15 12.46
N THR A 195 20.88 25.25 11.90
CA THR A 195 22.00 25.19 10.97
C THR A 195 23.35 25.04 11.69
N ASP A 196 24.41 24.78 10.93
CA ASP A 196 25.80 24.75 11.36
C ASP A 196 26.32 26.05 11.99
N LEU A 197 25.57 27.15 11.90
CA LEU A 197 25.86 28.40 12.60
C LEU A 197 26.05 28.20 14.11
N VAL A 198 25.30 27.29 14.72
CA VAL A 198 25.45 27.00 16.16
C VAL A 198 26.85 26.47 16.50
N TRP A 199 27.48 25.74 15.58
CA TRP A 199 28.86 25.28 15.73
C TRP A 199 29.86 26.40 15.46
N ASP A 200 29.62 27.19 14.41
CA ASP A 200 30.46 28.34 14.03
C ASP A 200 30.55 29.38 15.16
N GLU A 201 29.47 29.59 15.92
CA GLU A 201 29.38 30.60 16.99
C GLU A 201 29.80 30.09 18.38
N ASN A 202 30.02 28.77 18.54
CA ASN A 202 30.36 28.14 19.82
C ASN A 202 31.65 27.30 19.75
N THR A 203 32.66 27.78 19.04
CA THR A 203 33.95 27.09 18.83
C THR A 203 34.74 26.74 20.10
N SER A 204 34.39 27.34 21.24
CA SER A 204 35.03 27.07 22.54
C SER A 204 34.53 25.81 23.24
N ILE A 205 33.46 25.17 22.75
CA ILE A 205 32.89 23.93 23.29
C ILE A 205 32.68 22.91 22.16
N SER A 206 32.72 21.62 22.49
CA SER A 206 32.51 20.55 21.52
C SER A 206 31.04 20.42 21.10
N HIS A 207 30.79 19.79 19.95
CA HIS A 207 29.42 19.49 19.49
C HIS A 207 28.67 18.61 20.51
N SER A 208 29.37 17.72 21.21
CA SER A 208 28.77 16.90 22.27
C SER A 208 28.35 17.74 23.47
N GLU A 209 29.13 18.75 23.85
CA GLU A 209 28.75 19.68 24.93
C GLU A 209 27.55 20.54 24.53
N ILE A 210 27.49 20.99 23.27
CA ILE A 210 26.29 21.67 22.72
C ILE A 210 25.07 20.75 22.85
N ASN A 211 25.16 19.49 22.43
CA ASN A 211 24.06 18.52 22.57
C ASN A 211 23.65 18.31 24.03
N GLN A 212 24.60 18.28 24.96
CA GLN A 212 24.30 18.18 26.40
C GLN A 212 23.61 19.43 26.94
N LEU A 213 23.96 20.63 26.47
CA LEU A 213 23.26 21.86 26.83
C LEU A 213 21.82 21.84 26.30
N MET A 214 21.61 21.43 25.05
CA MET A 214 20.27 21.28 24.47
C MET A 214 19.42 20.26 25.22
N LEU A 215 20.00 19.12 25.62
CA LEU A 215 19.32 18.11 26.41
C LEU A 215 18.95 18.62 27.82
N SER A 216 19.94 19.13 28.56
CA SER A 216 19.76 19.52 29.96
C SER A 216 18.90 20.77 30.16
N ASN A 217 18.88 21.68 29.19
CA ASN A 217 18.12 22.93 29.30
C ASN A 217 16.78 22.86 28.56
N LEU A 218 16.67 22.11 27.47
CA LEU A 218 15.47 22.10 26.62
C LEU A 218 14.79 20.73 26.51
N GLY A 219 15.38 19.65 27.03
CA GLY A 219 14.84 18.30 26.87
C GLY A 219 15.03 17.71 25.46
N VAL A 220 15.90 18.31 24.65
CA VAL A 220 16.18 17.87 23.28
C VAL A 220 17.17 16.71 23.32
N THR A 221 16.68 15.48 23.09
CA THR A 221 17.52 14.27 23.05
C THR A 221 18.16 14.04 21.68
N ASN A 222 17.56 14.58 20.62
CA ASN A 222 18.08 14.51 19.27
C ASN A 222 18.16 15.92 18.66
N TYR A 223 19.35 16.49 18.68
CA TYR A 223 19.61 17.80 18.12
C TYR A 223 20.20 17.70 16.71
N ILE A 224 19.39 18.05 15.71
CA ILE A 224 19.76 18.00 14.30
C ILE A 224 20.46 19.31 13.93
N VAL A 225 21.76 19.22 13.62
CA VAL A 225 22.52 20.35 13.08
C VAL A 225 22.94 20.04 11.65
N ARG A 226 22.65 20.96 10.72
CA ARG A 226 22.85 20.76 9.27
C ARG A 226 23.51 21.97 8.63
N GLU A 227 24.24 21.74 7.54
CA GLU A 227 24.72 22.84 6.68
C GLU A 227 23.54 23.71 6.24
N ASP A 228 23.71 25.04 6.31
CA ASP A 228 22.75 25.98 5.76
C ASP A 228 22.69 25.87 4.22
N PRO A 229 21.54 25.54 3.62
CA PRO A 229 21.39 25.43 2.18
C PRO A 229 21.21 26.78 1.49
N GLN A 230 20.87 27.85 2.20
CA GLN A 230 20.59 29.16 1.60
C GLN A 230 21.87 29.84 1.14
N GLY A 231 22.97 29.67 1.88
CA GLY A 231 24.27 30.25 1.56
C GLY A 231 24.37 31.76 1.81
N GLU A 232 23.47 32.30 2.62
CA GLU A 232 23.41 33.72 2.98
C GLU A 232 24.10 34.01 4.32
N TYR A 233 24.33 35.28 4.62
CA TYR A 233 25.07 35.67 5.83
C TYR A 233 24.41 35.22 7.14
N ILE A 234 23.09 35.02 7.13
CA ILE A 234 22.29 34.84 8.33
C ILE A 234 22.33 33.39 8.84
N LYS A 235 22.39 32.40 7.93
CA LYS A 235 22.33 30.96 8.22
C LYS A 235 21.21 30.55 9.21
N HIS A 236 20.02 31.14 9.14
CA HIS A 236 18.92 30.75 10.01
C HIS A 236 18.07 29.64 9.38
N VAL A 237 17.69 28.65 10.18
CA VAL A 237 16.86 27.53 9.72
C VAL A 237 15.50 27.99 9.20
N ASP A 238 14.89 29.02 9.80
CA ASP A 238 13.58 29.53 9.41
C ASP A 238 13.53 30.18 8.00
N CYS A 239 14.70 30.49 7.42
CA CYS A 239 14.83 31.04 6.08
C CYS A 239 14.69 29.99 4.97
N TRP A 240 14.76 28.70 5.32
CA TRP A 240 14.67 27.61 4.34
C TRP A 240 13.90 26.38 4.81
N GLY A 241 13.63 26.23 6.11
CA GLY A 241 12.97 25.07 6.69
C GLY A 241 12.04 25.44 7.85
N LYS A 242 10.94 24.70 8.03
CA LYS A 242 10.02 24.89 9.15
C LYS A 242 9.30 23.60 9.54
N PHE A 243 9.35 23.21 10.81
CA PHE A 243 8.45 22.17 11.32
C PHE A 243 7.00 22.66 11.33
N LEU A 244 6.10 21.87 10.76
CA LEU A 244 4.67 22.18 10.67
C LEU A 244 3.82 21.33 11.62
N ASP A 245 4.33 20.15 11.97
CA ASP A 245 3.81 19.21 12.97
C ASP A 245 4.97 18.27 13.36
N VAL A 246 4.75 17.33 14.28
CA VAL A 246 5.76 16.35 14.73
C VAL A 246 6.33 15.54 13.56
N ASP A 247 5.52 15.23 12.55
CA ASP A 247 5.94 14.45 11.39
C ASP A 247 5.93 15.23 10.06
N LYS A 248 5.79 16.55 10.10
CA LYS A 248 5.71 17.40 8.90
C LYS A 248 6.75 18.50 8.92
N ILE A 249 7.47 18.66 7.82
CA ILE A 249 8.43 19.75 7.63
C ILE A 249 8.26 20.38 6.27
N LEU A 250 8.30 21.71 6.20
CA LEU A 250 8.37 22.48 4.97
C LEU A 250 9.82 22.81 4.66
N ILE A 251 10.26 22.59 3.42
CA ILE A 251 11.58 22.96 2.94
C ILE A 251 11.44 23.79 1.65
N ALA A 252 12.11 24.94 1.59
CA ALA A 252 12.13 25.77 0.40
C ALA A 252 12.70 25.01 -0.82
N LYS A 253 12.26 25.41 -2.00
CA LYS A 253 12.67 24.85 -3.29
C LYS A 253 13.05 25.98 -4.23
N VAL A 254 14.24 25.86 -4.80
CA VAL A 254 14.80 26.80 -5.77
C VAL A 254 14.93 26.13 -7.15
N PRO A 255 15.03 26.89 -8.25
CA PRO A 255 15.29 26.37 -9.59
C PRO A 255 16.61 25.60 -9.67
N THR A 256 16.72 24.67 -10.62
CA THR A 256 17.96 23.93 -10.91
C THR A 256 19.12 24.83 -11.35
N SER A 257 18.83 26.06 -11.81
CA SER A 257 19.82 27.07 -12.16
C SER A 257 20.40 27.81 -10.95
N ASN A 258 19.79 27.67 -9.76
CA ASN A 258 20.31 28.28 -8.53
C ASN A 258 21.54 27.50 -8.06
N ALA A 259 22.63 28.20 -7.73
CA ALA A 259 23.89 27.60 -7.30
C ALA A 259 23.76 26.69 -6.07
N ASN A 260 22.77 26.95 -5.21
CA ASN A 260 22.50 26.20 -3.99
C ASN A 260 21.41 25.12 -4.14
N TYR A 261 20.91 24.87 -5.36
CA TYR A 261 19.85 23.87 -5.63
C TYR A 261 20.14 22.51 -4.98
N SER A 262 21.35 21.99 -5.16
CA SER A 262 21.75 20.70 -4.61
C SER A 262 21.69 20.65 -3.09
N LYS A 263 21.95 21.78 -2.40
CA LYS A 263 21.88 21.86 -0.94
C LYS A 263 20.44 21.82 -0.43
N TYR A 264 19.52 22.52 -1.09
CA TYR A 264 18.08 22.44 -0.76
C TYR A 264 17.52 21.02 -0.96
N GLU A 265 17.88 20.36 -2.05
CA GLU A 265 17.45 18.98 -2.29
C GLU A 265 18.11 17.98 -1.31
N ALA A 266 19.35 18.22 -0.90
CA ALA A 266 20.02 17.44 0.14
C ALA A 266 19.34 17.61 1.51
N ALA A 267 18.93 18.82 1.87
CA ALA A 267 18.16 19.08 3.09
C ALA A 267 16.80 18.38 3.07
N ALA A 268 16.05 18.48 1.97
CA ALA A 268 14.78 17.80 1.80
C ALA A 268 14.93 16.26 1.88
N THR A 269 15.94 15.71 1.21
CA THR A 269 16.25 14.27 1.22
C THR A 269 16.67 13.80 2.62
N PHE A 270 17.44 14.61 3.34
CA PHE A 270 17.86 14.29 4.70
C PHE A 270 16.64 14.11 5.62
N PHE A 271 15.73 15.09 5.65
CA PHE A 271 14.54 15.04 6.49
C PHE A 271 13.58 13.92 6.08
N ALA A 272 13.39 13.67 4.78
CA ALA A 272 12.57 12.56 4.30
C ALA A 272 13.05 11.18 4.81
N ASN A 273 14.35 11.06 5.09
CA ASN A 273 14.96 9.85 5.65
C ASN A 273 15.06 9.86 7.18
N GLN A 274 14.77 10.98 7.86
CA GLN A 274 14.79 11.06 9.32
C GLN A 274 13.54 10.43 9.93
N THR A 275 13.73 9.76 11.06
CA THR A 275 12.64 9.25 11.90
C THR A 275 12.17 10.37 12.85
N THR A 276 10.86 10.56 12.93
CA THR A 276 10.20 11.58 13.76
C THR A 276 10.06 11.07 15.21
N SER A 277 9.65 11.94 16.13
CA SER A 277 9.32 11.52 17.49
C SER A 277 8.07 10.61 17.58
N TRP A 278 7.29 10.49 16.50
CA TRP A 278 6.22 9.51 16.37
C TRP A 278 6.69 8.15 15.81
N GLY A 279 7.95 8.04 15.40
CA GLY A 279 8.55 6.82 14.86
C GLY A 279 8.34 6.60 13.35
N ASN A 280 7.55 7.44 12.67
CA ASN A 280 7.43 7.44 11.22
C ASN A 280 8.49 8.34 10.56
N LYS A 281 8.55 8.36 9.23
CA LYS A 281 9.40 9.29 8.47
C LYS A 281 8.71 10.64 8.30
N TYR A 282 9.48 11.72 8.22
CA TYR A 282 8.93 13.04 7.95
C TYR A 282 8.24 13.09 6.59
N GLN A 283 7.07 13.71 6.57
CA GLN A 283 6.41 14.20 5.38
C GLN A 283 7.06 15.54 5.00
N VAL A 284 7.87 15.53 3.94
CA VAL A 284 8.57 16.73 3.47
C VAL A 284 7.73 17.45 2.43
N TYR A 285 7.21 18.61 2.81
CA TYR A 285 6.51 19.53 1.92
C TYR A 285 7.50 20.53 1.32
N ARG A 286 7.21 21.01 0.11
CA ARG A 286 8.08 21.93 -0.63
C ARG A 286 7.35 23.22 -0.96
N VAL A 287 8.04 24.36 -0.87
CA VAL A 287 7.53 25.66 -1.32
C VAL A 287 8.50 26.30 -2.30
N ASN A 288 8.00 26.71 -3.47
CA ASN A 288 8.83 27.31 -4.50
C ASN A 288 9.17 28.76 -4.14
N SER A 289 10.46 29.04 -3.96
CA SER A 289 11.02 30.36 -3.67
C SER A 289 12.11 30.73 -4.70
N PRO A 290 11.77 30.80 -6.00
CA PRO A 290 12.77 30.92 -7.05
C PRO A 290 13.59 32.19 -7.04
N ASN A 291 13.08 33.26 -6.43
CA ASN A 291 13.73 34.56 -6.31
C ASN A 291 14.07 34.90 -4.85
N GLY A 292 14.13 33.89 -3.98
CA GLY A 292 14.38 34.09 -2.55
C GLY A 292 13.16 34.58 -1.78
N GLU A 293 11.95 34.33 -2.26
CA GLU A 293 10.73 34.66 -1.52
C GLU A 293 10.72 33.90 -0.16
N PRO A 294 10.54 34.60 0.99
CA PRO A 294 10.77 34.04 2.32
C PRO A 294 9.58 33.22 2.85
N TYR A 295 8.98 32.37 2.01
CA TYR A 295 7.73 31.68 2.34
C TYR A 295 7.81 30.78 3.57
N THR A 296 8.97 30.16 3.83
CA THR A 296 9.18 29.34 5.04
C THR A 296 9.22 30.16 6.32
N ASN A 297 9.51 31.47 6.22
CA ASN A 297 9.54 32.43 7.33
C ASN A 297 8.11 32.87 7.74
N SER A 298 7.21 31.89 7.79
CA SER A 298 5.83 31.98 8.24
C SER A 298 5.70 31.82 9.75
N TYR A 299 4.57 32.27 10.30
CA TYR A 299 4.21 32.09 11.71
C TYR A 299 2.96 31.22 11.88
N ILE A 300 3.06 30.14 12.65
CA ILE A 300 1.95 29.27 13.03
C ILE A 300 1.32 29.82 14.31
N LEU A 301 0.02 30.09 14.25
CA LEU A 301 -0.74 30.65 15.36
C LEU A 301 -2.02 29.85 15.57
N ASN A 302 -1.99 28.90 16.51
CA ASN A 302 -3.12 28.02 16.81
C ASN A 302 -3.62 27.31 15.54
N ASN A 303 -4.78 27.68 15.01
CA ASN A 303 -5.36 27.11 13.79
C ASN A 303 -5.11 27.97 12.54
N LYS A 304 -4.18 28.92 12.60
CA LYS A 304 -3.80 29.82 11.50
C LYS A 304 -2.34 29.65 11.13
N VAL A 305 -2.02 29.93 9.87
CA VAL A 305 -0.64 30.09 9.40
C VAL A 305 -0.56 31.41 8.65
N LEU A 306 0.29 32.31 9.15
CA LEU A 306 0.52 33.62 8.56
C LEU A 306 1.79 33.53 7.70
N VAL A 307 1.67 33.76 6.40
CA VAL A 307 2.76 33.55 5.43
C VAL A 307 3.17 34.89 4.84
N PRO A 308 4.47 35.26 4.85
CA PRO A 308 4.93 36.48 4.20
C PRO A 308 4.77 36.37 2.67
N GLN A 309 4.27 37.43 2.04
CA GLN A 309 4.07 37.54 0.61
C GLN A 309 4.87 38.70 0.04
N THR A 310 5.50 38.50 -1.11
CA THR A 310 6.32 39.51 -1.79
C THR A 310 5.58 40.20 -2.94
N GLY A 311 4.32 39.84 -3.18
CA GLY A 311 3.56 40.28 -4.36
C GLY A 311 3.97 39.53 -5.62
N SER A 312 4.67 38.40 -5.49
CA SER A 312 5.15 37.61 -6.62
C SER A 312 4.07 36.69 -7.18
N ALA A 313 4.27 36.20 -8.40
CA ALA A 313 3.41 35.17 -9.00
C ALA A 313 3.42 33.84 -8.22
N ASN A 314 4.40 33.62 -7.34
CA ASN A 314 4.53 32.39 -6.54
C ASN A 314 3.69 32.42 -5.25
N ASP A 315 3.17 33.58 -4.85
CA ASP A 315 2.47 33.76 -3.57
C ASP A 315 1.28 32.79 -3.43
N ALA A 316 0.46 32.64 -4.48
CA ALA A 316 -0.69 31.74 -4.48
C ALA A 316 -0.28 30.26 -4.31
N ASN A 317 0.81 29.86 -4.97
CA ASN A 317 1.36 28.51 -4.88
C ASN A 317 1.93 28.23 -3.49
N ALA A 318 2.57 29.22 -2.87
CA ALA A 318 3.07 29.09 -1.51
C ALA A 318 1.93 28.87 -0.51
N LEU A 319 0.85 29.66 -0.59
CA LEU A 319 -0.32 29.44 0.27
C LEU A 319 -0.96 28.06 0.02
N ALA A 320 -0.99 27.59 -1.22
CA ALA A 320 -1.49 26.25 -1.55
C ALA A 320 -0.62 25.14 -0.95
N ALA A 321 0.71 25.30 -0.95
CA ALA A 321 1.63 24.35 -0.32
C ALA A 321 1.36 24.21 1.19
N TYR A 322 1.15 25.33 1.89
CA TYR A 322 0.76 25.30 3.31
C TYR A 322 -0.60 24.65 3.54
N ARG A 323 -1.60 24.94 2.70
CA ARG A 323 -2.93 24.30 2.82
C ARG A 323 -2.89 22.79 2.61
N ALA A 324 -2.00 22.33 1.73
CA ALA A 324 -1.76 20.90 1.53
C ALA A 324 -1.04 20.27 2.73
N ALA A 325 -0.05 20.97 3.29
CA ALA A 325 0.72 20.48 4.42
C ALA A 325 -0.04 20.50 5.75
N MET A 326 -0.92 21.49 5.94
CA MET A 326 -1.66 21.72 7.18
C MET A 326 -3.18 21.77 6.91
N PRO A 327 -3.82 20.63 6.56
CA PRO A 327 -5.25 20.59 6.31
C PRO A 327 -6.08 21.15 7.47
N GLY A 328 -7.07 21.99 7.15
CA GLY A 328 -7.95 22.63 8.13
C GLY A 328 -7.41 23.91 8.77
N TYR A 329 -6.11 24.20 8.64
CA TYR A 329 -5.57 25.49 9.08
C TYR A 329 -6.02 26.62 8.15
N THR A 330 -6.26 27.79 8.73
CA THR A 330 -6.53 29.02 7.97
C THR A 330 -5.20 29.64 7.55
N VAL A 331 -4.85 29.47 6.28
CA VAL A 331 -3.60 30.00 5.70
C VAL A 331 -3.84 31.38 5.10
N ILE A 332 -3.16 32.40 5.64
CA ILE A 332 -3.34 33.82 5.34
C ILE A 332 -2.00 34.42 4.90
N GLY A 333 -2.00 35.12 3.76
CA GLY A 333 -0.82 35.81 3.26
C GLY A 333 -0.78 37.28 3.69
N PHE A 334 0.42 37.81 3.93
CA PHE A 334 0.64 39.23 4.25
C PHE A 334 1.78 39.85 3.46
N THR A 335 1.49 40.94 2.77
CA THR A 335 2.52 41.79 2.16
C THR A 335 3.22 42.65 3.21
N GLY A 336 4.50 42.93 3.00
CA GLY A 336 5.31 43.78 3.86
C GLY A 336 6.72 43.94 3.30
N SER A 337 7.56 44.70 4.01
CA SER A 337 8.97 44.84 3.68
C SER A 337 9.73 43.60 4.15
N TRP A 338 9.64 42.54 3.35
CA TRP A 338 10.25 41.24 3.61
C TRP A 338 11.50 41.03 2.78
N GLU A 339 12.49 40.37 3.37
CA GLU A 339 13.72 39.92 2.74
C GLU A 339 13.82 38.39 2.85
N SER A 340 14.62 37.76 1.98
CA SER A 340 14.88 36.31 2.02
C SER A 340 15.47 35.84 3.36
N THR A 341 16.09 36.75 4.10
CA THR A 341 16.76 36.54 5.39
C THR A 341 16.04 37.22 6.55
N ASP A 342 14.94 37.94 6.31
CA ASP A 342 14.19 38.64 7.38
C ASP A 342 12.75 38.92 6.94
N ALA A 343 11.80 38.14 7.46
CA ALA A 343 10.39 38.35 7.16
C ALA A 343 9.53 38.21 8.42
N LEU A 344 8.35 37.60 8.29
CA LEU A 344 7.34 37.62 9.35
C LEU A 344 7.81 36.85 10.60
N HIS A 345 8.33 35.63 10.43
CA HIS A 345 8.74 34.78 11.53
C HIS A 345 9.86 35.41 12.36
N CYS A 346 10.82 36.10 11.72
CA CYS A 346 11.93 36.78 12.40
C CYS A 346 11.46 37.91 13.36
N ARG A 347 10.24 38.42 13.16
CA ARG A 347 9.73 39.64 13.84
C ARG A 347 8.60 39.35 14.82
N VAL A 348 8.32 38.07 15.07
CA VAL A 348 7.29 37.60 16.01
C VAL A 348 7.81 36.40 16.80
N HIS A 349 7.41 36.29 18.07
CA HIS A 349 7.70 35.12 18.89
C HIS A 349 6.43 34.66 19.62
N GLU A 350 6.07 33.38 19.52
CA GLU A 350 4.94 32.83 20.26
C GLU A 350 5.15 32.90 21.77
N ILE A 351 4.05 33.10 22.50
CA ILE A 351 3.94 32.89 23.93
C ILE A 351 2.97 31.71 24.12
N PRO A 352 3.47 30.50 24.45
CA PRO A 352 2.61 29.34 24.62
C PRO A 352 1.60 29.57 25.74
N ASP A 353 0.50 28.83 25.69
CA ASP A 353 -0.47 28.84 26.78
C ASP A 353 0.14 28.28 28.06
N LEU A 354 0.50 29.16 29.00
CA LEU A 354 1.16 28.79 30.27
C LEU A 354 0.29 27.87 31.15
N LYS A 355 -1.00 27.73 30.84
CA LYS A 355 -1.95 26.84 31.50
C LYS A 355 -2.47 25.76 30.54
N MET A 356 -1.74 25.46 29.46
CA MET A 356 -2.07 24.52 28.39
C MET A 356 -2.68 23.20 28.90
N LEU A 357 -3.63 22.67 28.15
CA LEU A 357 -4.13 21.30 28.30
C LEU A 357 -3.44 20.39 27.28
N LYS A 358 -2.29 19.83 27.62
CA LYS A 358 -1.51 19.02 26.68
C LYS A 358 -2.10 17.62 26.55
N VAL A 359 -2.33 17.17 25.31
CA VAL A 359 -2.52 15.76 24.97
C VAL A 359 -1.24 15.27 24.30
N SER A 360 -0.60 14.26 24.88
CA SER A 360 0.60 13.62 24.34
C SER A 360 0.27 12.20 23.88
N HIS A 361 0.40 11.93 22.59
CA HIS A 361 0.07 10.66 21.99
C HIS A 361 0.99 10.36 20.79
N THR A 362 1.54 9.15 20.77
CA THR A 362 2.23 8.57 19.62
C THR A 362 1.18 7.86 18.75
N PRO A 363 0.91 8.34 17.53
CA PRO A 363 -0.15 7.81 16.70
C PRO A 363 0.15 6.43 16.12
N THR A 364 -0.92 5.65 15.94
CA THR A 364 -0.88 4.47 15.08
C THR A 364 -0.99 4.94 13.64
N LEU A 365 0.04 4.66 12.84
CA LEU A 365 0.18 5.15 11.46
C LEU A 365 0.52 4.00 10.51
N GLY A 366 0.30 4.22 9.21
CA GLY A 366 0.70 3.29 8.16
C GLY A 366 -0.23 2.09 8.06
N THR A 367 0.33 0.92 7.71
CA THR A 367 -0.44 -0.31 7.53
C THR A 367 -0.24 -1.25 8.72
N ILE A 368 -1.33 -1.62 9.38
CA ILE A 368 -1.34 -2.41 10.61
C ILE A 368 -2.06 -3.73 10.37
N ALA A 369 -1.47 -4.84 10.82
CA ALA A 369 -2.11 -6.16 10.75
C ALA A 369 -3.50 -6.14 11.40
N GLN A 370 -4.43 -6.92 10.86
CA GLN A 370 -5.74 -7.08 11.47
C GLN A 370 -5.61 -7.64 12.90
N GLN A 371 -6.29 -7.00 13.85
CA GLN A 371 -6.27 -7.34 15.28
C GLN A 371 -7.70 -7.31 15.84
N ASN A 372 -7.92 -7.93 17.00
CA ASN A 372 -9.21 -7.93 17.70
C ASN A 372 -9.64 -6.52 18.16
N SER A 373 -8.67 -5.63 18.37
CA SER A 373 -8.90 -4.21 18.67
C SER A 373 -7.59 -3.43 18.51
N TYR A 374 -7.68 -2.12 18.35
CA TYR A 374 -6.53 -1.22 18.18
C TYR A 374 -6.45 -0.26 19.37
N LEU A 375 -5.44 -0.43 20.22
CA LEU A 375 -5.24 0.37 21.43
C LEU A 375 -4.77 1.78 21.07
N ILE A 376 -5.51 2.78 21.55
CA ILE A 376 -5.15 4.19 21.50
C ILE A 376 -4.86 4.65 22.94
N SER A 377 -3.69 5.23 23.17
CA SER A 377 -3.22 5.68 24.48
C SER A 377 -2.70 7.11 24.42
N ALA A 378 -3.09 7.96 25.36
CA ALA A 378 -2.62 9.34 25.44
C ALA A 378 -2.38 9.77 26.89
N GLN A 379 -1.31 10.52 27.13
CA GLN A 379 -1.14 11.22 28.40
C GLN A 379 -1.79 12.60 28.31
N VAL A 380 -2.60 12.95 29.31
CA VAL A 380 -3.26 14.27 29.37
C VAL A 380 -2.73 15.06 30.56
N LYS A 381 -2.14 16.22 30.30
CA LYS A 381 -1.59 17.11 31.32
C LYS A 381 -2.26 18.48 31.26
N ALA A 382 -2.95 18.85 32.34
CA ALA A 382 -3.48 20.20 32.53
C ALA A 382 -2.48 21.06 33.32
N TYR A 383 -1.77 21.95 32.63
CA TYR A 383 -0.87 22.92 33.26
C TYR A 383 -1.63 24.02 34.03
N SER A 384 -2.95 24.13 33.80
CA SER A 384 -3.86 24.94 34.60
C SER A 384 -3.96 24.48 36.07
N GLY A 385 -3.51 23.26 36.39
CA GLY A 385 -3.72 22.60 37.68
C GLY A 385 -5.17 22.10 37.88
N GLN A 386 -6.06 22.33 36.92
CA GLN A 386 -7.44 21.87 36.98
C GLN A 386 -7.55 20.41 36.55
N SER A 387 -8.52 19.68 37.11
CA SER A 387 -8.80 18.32 36.69
C SER A 387 -9.41 18.27 35.28
N VAL A 388 -9.16 17.18 34.57
CA VAL A 388 -9.83 16.85 33.31
C VAL A 388 -11.28 16.44 33.60
N TYR A 389 -12.24 16.82 32.76
CA TYR A 389 -13.61 16.36 32.95
C TYR A 389 -13.69 14.82 32.80
N PRO A 390 -14.39 14.09 33.70
CA PRO A 390 -14.40 12.63 33.70
C PRO A 390 -14.82 11.96 32.36
N ASP A 391 -15.62 12.65 31.55
CA ASP A 391 -16.17 12.13 30.28
C ASP A 391 -15.65 12.84 29.03
N SER A 392 -14.75 13.83 29.16
CA SER A 392 -14.30 14.62 28.02
C SER A 392 -13.22 13.94 27.19
N THR A 393 -12.39 13.10 27.80
CA THR A 393 -11.29 12.43 27.09
C THR A 393 -11.85 11.30 26.23
N ARG A 394 -11.83 11.49 24.91
CA ARG A 394 -12.45 10.57 23.94
C ARG A 394 -11.59 10.40 22.72
N VAL A 395 -11.56 9.19 22.18
CA VAL A 395 -11.10 8.94 20.81
C VAL A 395 -12.29 9.10 19.89
N PHE A 396 -12.18 9.98 18.91
CA PHE A 396 -13.13 10.08 17.81
C PHE A 396 -12.52 9.38 16.60
N TYR A 397 -13.20 8.37 16.05
CA TYR A 397 -12.71 7.62 14.90
C TYR A 397 -13.80 7.41 13.86
N LYS A 398 -13.41 7.26 12.59
CA LYS A 398 -14.28 6.80 11.50
C LYS A 398 -13.59 5.72 10.70
N VAL A 399 -14.40 4.89 10.06
CA VAL A 399 -13.96 3.81 9.17
C VAL A 399 -14.31 4.18 7.75
N ASN A 400 -13.31 4.18 6.87
CA ASN A 400 -13.42 4.61 5.48
C ASN A 400 -14.06 6.01 5.37
N SER A 401 -15.08 6.15 4.52
CA SER A 401 -15.85 7.40 4.36
C SER A 401 -17.05 7.51 5.31
N GLY A 402 -17.11 6.70 6.37
CA GLY A 402 -18.18 6.71 7.36
C GLY A 402 -18.17 7.93 8.28
N ASN A 403 -19.18 7.99 9.16
CA ASN A 403 -19.30 9.03 10.17
C ASN A 403 -18.36 8.80 11.37
N TYR A 404 -17.95 9.88 12.03
CA TYR A 404 -17.21 9.79 13.28
C TYR A 404 -18.06 9.17 14.39
N GLN A 405 -17.51 8.13 15.00
CA GLN A 405 -17.93 7.53 16.25
C GLN A 405 -16.99 8.02 17.36
N SER A 406 -17.39 7.88 18.63
CA SER A 406 -16.52 8.24 19.74
C SER A 406 -16.52 7.19 20.85
N ILE A 407 -15.34 6.93 21.39
CA ILE A 407 -15.11 6.01 22.50
C ILE A 407 -14.58 6.84 23.66
N LYS A 408 -15.21 6.72 24.84
CA LYS A 408 -14.68 7.30 26.08
C LYS A 408 -13.36 6.61 26.40
N MET A 409 -12.33 7.39 26.70
CA MET A 409 -11.07 6.84 27.20
C MET A 409 -11.12 6.67 28.72
N THR A 410 -10.55 5.58 29.21
CA THR A 410 -10.46 5.27 30.64
C THR A 410 -9.14 5.77 31.19
N LEU A 411 -9.19 6.50 32.31
CA LEU A 411 -8.01 6.92 33.04
C LEU A 411 -7.35 5.71 33.72
N GLY A 412 -6.09 5.44 33.36
CA GLY A 412 -5.20 4.51 34.03
C GLY A 412 -4.22 5.22 34.96
N THR A 413 -2.99 4.72 35.05
CA THR A 413 -1.93 5.27 35.89
C THR A 413 -1.30 6.53 35.27
N GLY A 414 -0.86 7.47 36.10
CA GLY A 414 -0.02 8.61 35.67
C GLY A 414 -0.64 9.52 34.61
N ASN A 415 -1.96 9.79 34.68
CA ASN A 415 -2.71 10.56 33.68
C ASN A 415 -2.74 9.96 32.27
N THR A 416 -2.47 8.65 32.15
CA THR A 416 -2.59 7.92 30.89
C THR A 416 -4.04 7.51 30.68
N TYR A 417 -4.62 7.92 29.56
CA TYR A 417 -5.96 7.56 29.12
C TYR A 417 -5.85 6.53 27.99
N THR A 418 -6.69 5.49 28.03
CA THR A 418 -6.70 4.45 26.98
C THR A 418 -8.11 4.15 26.48
N ALA A 419 -8.22 3.83 25.19
CA ALA A 419 -9.42 3.25 24.58
C ALA A 419 -9.00 2.33 23.44
N SER A 420 -9.81 1.32 23.12
CA SER A 420 -9.54 0.43 21.99
C SER A 420 -10.61 0.62 20.91
N ILE A 421 -10.18 0.94 19.69
CA ILE A 421 -11.04 0.88 18.51
C ILE A 421 -11.34 -0.60 18.22
N PRO A 422 -12.61 -1.02 18.07
CA PRO A 422 -12.95 -2.43 17.86
C PRO A 422 -12.41 -2.95 16.52
N GLN A 423 -12.24 -4.28 16.39
CA GLN A 423 -11.80 -4.94 15.15
C GLN A 423 -12.50 -4.38 13.92
N GLN A 424 -11.73 -4.15 12.85
CA GLN A 424 -12.22 -3.70 11.57
C GLN A 424 -11.85 -4.71 10.47
N PRO A 425 -12.62 -4.79 9.38
CA PRO A 425 -12.29 -5.64 8.24
C PRO A 425 -10.94 -5.24 7.62
N ALA A 426 -10.24 -6.23 7.06
CA ALA A 426 -9.08 -6.01 6.20
C ALA A 426 -9.39 -4.99 5.09
N GLY A 427 -8.43 -4.11 4.78
CA GLY A 427 -8.58 -3.03 3.81
C GLY A 427 -9.26 -1.76 4.35
N SER A 428 -9.76 -1.78 5.59
CA SER A 428 -10.36 -0.59 6.19
C SER A 428 -9.33 0.50 6.46
N ILE A 429 -9.69 1.74 6.17
CA ILE A 429 -8.92 2.93 6.54
C ILE A 429 -9.53 3.52 7.80
N ILE A 430 -8.74 3.67 8.86
CA ILE A 430 -9.17 4.25 10.13
C ILE A 430 -8.61 5.65 10.23
N SER A 431 -9.49 6.65 10.37
CA SER A 431 -9.10 8.01 10.69
C SER A 431 -9.55 8.35 12.09
N TYR A 432 -8.67 8.84 12.96
CA TYR A 432 -9.02 9.18 14.35
C TYR A 432 -8.29 10.41 14.88
N TYR A 433 -8.87 11.02 15.91
CA TYR A 433 -8.24 12.08 16.71
C TYR A 433 -8.70 11.93 18.16
N ILE A 434 -7.95 12.53 19.09
CA ILE A 434 -8.27 12.53 20.51
C ILE A 434 -8.82 13.91 20.86
N HIS A 435 -9.83 13.97 21.72
CA HIS A 435 -10.36 15.20 22.28
C HIS A 435 -10.35 15.12 23.80
N THR A 436 -10.12 16.24 24.48
CA THR A 436 -10.29 16.36 25.93
C THR A 436 -10.61 17.80 26.36
N ALA A 437 -11.06 17.97 27.60
CA ALA A 437 -11.36 19.26 28.20
C ALA A 437 -11.08 19.24 29.72
N ASP A 438 -10.76 20.39 30.31
CA ASP A 438 -10.51 20.53 31.75
C ASP A 438 -11.43 21.59 32.41
N TYR A 439 -11.49 21.59 33.74
CA TYR A 439 -12.28 22.57 34.50
C TYR A 439 -11.76 24.01 34.39
N SER A 440 -10.64 24.27 33.70
CA SER A 440 -10.21 25.64 33.36
C SER A 440 -10.98 26.21 32.16
N GLY A 441 -11.78 25.38 31.47
CA GLY A 441 -12.51 25.72 30.26
C GLY A 441 -11.72 25.43 28.97
N ARG A 442 -10.50 24.89 29.07
CA ARG A 442 -9.69 24.52 27.90
C ARG A 442 -10.24 23.26 27.25
N ARG A 443 -10.12 23.21 25.93
CA ARG A 443 -10.52 22.07 25.09
C ARG A 443 -9.42 21.85 24.08
N GLU A 444 -8.95 20.63 23.97
CA GLU A 444 -7.83 20.31 23.09
C GLU A 444 -8.08 19.04 22.31
N ASN A 445 -7.57 19.06 21.08
CA ASN A 445 -7.51 17.90 20.23
C ASN A 445 -6.06 17.45 20.05
N HIS A 446 -5.88 16.19 19.69
CA HIS A 446 -4.63 15.69 19.13
C HIS A 446 -4.92 14.90 17.83
N PRO A 447 -4.43 15.35 16.67
CA PRO A 447 -3.69 16.61 16.44
C PRO A 447 -4.52 17.87 16.76
N LEU A 448 -3.88 19.04 16.88
CA LEU A 448 -4.52 20.30 17.30
C LEU A 448 -5.79 20.64 16.51
N ILE A 449 -5.76 20.39 15.20
CA ILE A 449 -6.88 20.68 14.27
C ILE A 449 -7.96 19.58 14.26
N GLY A 450 -7.76 18.49 15.00
CA GLY A 450 -8.73 17.41 15.21
C GLY A 450 -9.16 16.74 13.91
N ASN A 451 -10.47 16.76 13.64
CA ASN A 451 -11.06 16.02 12.52
C ASN A 451 -10.65 16.50 11.12
N LYS A 452 -9.99 17.65 11.00
CA LYS A 452 -9.54 18.17 9.70
C LYS A 452 -8.22 17.58 9.24
N ASP A 453 -7.42 17.06 10.16
CA ASP A 453 -6.16 16.36 9.90
C ASP A 453 -6.01 15.21 10.92
N PRO A 454 -6.90 14.20 10.86
CA PRO A 454 -6.87 13.09 11.81
C PRO A 454 -5.65 12.21 11.56
N HIS A 455 -5.21 11.48 12.58
CA HIS A 455 -4.28 10.36 12.39
C HIS A 455 -4.94 9.27 11.54
N VAL A 456 -4.17 8.63 10.65
CA VAL A 456 -4.69 7.62 9.72
C VAL A 456 -3.82 6.37 9.72
N PHE A 457 -4.46 5.21 9.82
CA PHE A 457 -3.84 3.92 9.55
C PHE A 457 -4.78 3.02 8.75
N THR A 458 -4.21 2.06 8.02
CA THR A 458 -4.95 1.09 7.20
C THR A 458 -4.79 -0.29 7.79
N ILE A 459 -5.87 -1.08 7.81
CA ILE A 459 -5.82 -2.47 8.25
C ILE A 459 -5.33 -3.32 7.09
N SER A 460 -4.15 -3.92 7.19
CA SER A 460 -3.77 -4.96 6.23
C SER A 460 -4.65 -6.18 6.45
N GLY A 461 -5.22 -6.67 5.35
CA GLY A 461 -5.53 -8.10 5.29
C GLY A 461 -4.20 -8.82 5.38
N GLY A 462 -4.06 -9.73 6.35
CA GLY A 462 -2.91 -10.62 6.37
C GLY A 462 -2.89 -11.41 5.07
N GLN A 463 -2.13 -10.97 4.08
CA GLN A 463 -1.84 -11.77 2.90
C GLN A 463 -0.69 -12.69 3.34
N ASN A 464 -1.06 -13.80 3.95
CA ASN A 464 -0.14 -14.90 4.17
C ASN A 464 0.19 -15.51 2.81
N LEU A 465 1.41 -16.03 2.63
CA LEU A 465 1.72 -16.89 1.48
C LEU A 465 0.65 -17.98 1.37
N PRO A 466 0.16 -18.30 0.16
CA PRO A 466 -0.76 -19.40 -0.01
C PRO A 466 -0.10 -20.68 0.51
N VAL A 467 -0.87 -21.63 1.04
CA VAL A 467 -0.36 -22.96 1.39
C VAL A 467 -1.02 -23.93 0.44
N ALA A 468 -0.22 -24.49 -0.47
CA ALA A 468 -0.70 -25.37 -1.52
C ALA A 468 -1.17 -26.70 -0.93
N GLU A 469 -2.40 -27.12 -1.23
CA GLU A 469 -2.93 -28.44 -0.85
C GLU A 469 -3.99 -28.87 -1.85
N PHE A 470 -4.11 -30.18 -2.09
CA PHE A 470 -5.11 -30.72 -3.00
C PHE A 470 -5.47 -32.17 -2.71
N ILE A 471 -6.62 -32.60 -3.23
CA ILE A 471 -7.05 -34.01 -3.22
C ILE A 471 -7.46 -34.46 -4.63
N ALA A 472 -7.46 -35.77 -4.85
CA ALA A 472 -8.12 -36.42 -5.99
C ALA A 472 -9.31 -37.25 -5.50
N ASN A 473 -10.32 -37.42 -6.36
CA ASN A 473 -11.46 -38.29 -6.07
C ASN A 473 -11.08 -39.79 -6.00
N VAL A 474 -10.09 -40.21 -6.78
CA VAL A 474 -9.52 -41.56 -6.81
C VAL A 474 -8.02 -41.50 -7.10
N THR A 475 -7.25 -42.44 -6.56
CA THR A 475 -5.77 -42.50 -6.73
C THR A 475 -5.26 -43.81 -7.31
N ASN A 476 -6.07 -44.88 -7.30
CA ASN A 476 -5.79 -46.13 -8.00
C ASN A 476 -6.84 -46.30 -9.10
N ILE A 477 -6.39 -46.37 -10.35
CA ILE A 477 -7.25 -46.41 -11.52
C ILE A 477 -6.76 -47.45 -12.53
N THR A 478 -7.64 -47.86 -13.43
CA THR A 478 -7.27 -48.60 -14.63
C THR A 478 -6.95 -47.64 -15.77
N THR A 479 -6.26 -48.16 -16.78
CA THR A 479 -5.85 -47.39 -17.96
C THR A 479 -7.05 -46.73 -18.65
N GLY A 480 -6.97 -45.42 -18.91
CA GLY A 480 -7.99 -44.62 -19.60
C GLY A 480 -9.02 -43.95 -18.68
N ALA A 481 -8.94 -44.15 -17.35
CA ALA A 481 -9.83 -43.49 -16.41
C ALA A 481 -9.52 -41.98 -16.25
N THR A 482 -10.57 -41.20 -15.93
CA THR A 482 -10.47 -39.78 -15.61
C THR A 482 -10.40 -39.57 -14.09
N VAL A 483 -9.43 -38.79 -13.63
CA VAL A 483 -9.26 -38.36 -12.24
C VAL A 483 -9.68 -36.90 -12.10
N GLN A 484 -10.52 -36.60 -11.11
CA GLN A 484 -10.94 -35.25 -10.76
C GLN A 484 -10.14 -34.74 -9.56
N PHE A 485 -9.42 -33.63 -9.75
CA PHE A 485 -8.68 -32.96 -8.69
C PHE A 485 -9.48 -31.81 -8.10
N ALA A 486 -9.28 -31.56 -6.80
CA ALA A 486 -9.88 -30.46 -6.07
C ALA A 486 -8.82 -29.70 -5.25
N ASP A 487 -8.80 -28.38 -5.40
CA ASP A 487 -7.98 -27.47 -4.61
C ASP A 487 -8.45 -27.42 -3.15
N LYS A 488 -7.49 -27.49 -2.23
CA LYS A 488 -7.68 -27.34 -0.78
C LYS A 488 -6.70 -26.32 -0.18
N SER A 489 -6.08 -25.52 -1.04
CA SER A 489 -5.10 -24.53 -0.63
C SER A 489 -5.71 -23.45 0.27
N THR A 490 -4.93 -22.94 1.23
CA THR A 490 -5.36 -21.91 2.18
C THR A 490 -4.72 -20.55 1.88
N ASN A 491 -5.12 -19.50 2.62
CA ASN A 491 -4.67 -18.12 2.44
C ASN A 491 -5.04 -17.48 1.08
N SER A 492 -6.25 -17.76 0.60
CA SER A 492 -6.89 -17.11 -0.55
C SER A 492 -6.01 -17.06 -1.83
N PRO A 493 -5.65 -18.22 -2.40
CA PRO A 493 -4.97 -18.26 -3.69
C PRO A 493 -5.82 -17.60 -4.79
N THR A 494 -5.14 -16.95 -5.73
CA THR A 494 -5.74 -16.23 -6.87
C THR A 494 -5.38 -16.84 -8.22
N SER A 495 -4.39 -17.73 -8.27
CA SER A 495 -4.04 -18.50 -9.47
C SER A 495 -3.51 -19.89 -9.12
N TRP A 496 -3.68 -20.82 -10.05
CA TRP A 496 -3.28 -22.23 -9.94
C TRP A 496 -2.46 -22.61 -11.16
N THR A 497 -1.42 -23.41 -10.97
CA THR A 497 -0.66 -24.06 -12.04
C THR A 497 -0.42 -25.50 -11.64
N TRP A 498 -1.08 -26.40 -12.37
CA TRP A 498 -0.99 -27.83 -12.17
C TRP A 498 -0.02 -28.45 -13.16
N THR A 499 0.68 -29.49 -12.72
CA THR A 499 1.46 -30.39 -13.57
C THR A 499 1.07 -31.83 -13.26
N PHE A 500 0.61 -32.55 -14.29
CA PHE A 500 0.19 -33.95 -14.22
C PHE A 500 1.15 -34.79 -15.05
N GLN A 501 2.14 -35.40 -14.40
CA GLN A 501 3.10 -36.27 -15.09
C GLN A 501 2.32 -37.43 -15.74
N GLY A 502 2.43 -37.64 -17.06
CA GLY A 502 1.73 -38.72 -17.77
C GLY A 502 0.20 -38.55 -17.91
N GLY A 503 -0.36 -37.45 -17.41
CA GLY A 503 -1.77 -37.10 -17.56
C GLY A 503 -2.06 -36.31 -18.83
N THR A 504 -3.29 -36.37 -19.31
CA THR A 504 -3.81 -35.55 -20.41
C THR A 504 -5.04 -34.75 -19.92
N PRO A 505 -5.00 -33.41 -19.89
CA PRO A 505 -3.85 -32.56 -20.23
C PRO A 505 -2.69 -32.68 -19.21
N SER A 506 -1.46 -32.40 -19.65
CA SER A 506 -0.26 -32.48 -18.79
C SER A 506 -0.10 -31.28 -17.85
N THR A 507 -0.80 -30.18 -18.10
CA THR A 507 -0.87 -29.00 -17.23
C THR A 507 -2.28 -28.40 -17.22
N SER A 508 -2.60 -27.61 -16.19
CA SER A 508 -3.86 -26.86 -16.12
C SER A 508 -3.73 -25.61 -15.24
N THR A 509 -4.54 -24.59 -15.52
CA THR A 509 -4.71 -23.39 -14.67
C THR A 509 -6.08 -23.32 -14.01
N SER A 510 -6.94 -24.32 -14.24
CA SER A 510 -8.24 -24.41 -13.57
C SER A 510 -8.06 -24.74 -12.09
N GLN A 511 -8.91 -24.18 -11.22
CA GLN A 511 -8.86 -24.48 -9.78
C GLN A 511 -9.10 -25.97 -9.50
N ASN A 512 -10.02 -26.62 -10.23
CA ASN A 512 -10.40 -28.03 -10.03
C ASN A 512 -10.38 -28.81 -11.37
N PRO A 513 -9.22 -29.23 -11.89
CA PRO A 513 -9.10 -29.86 -13.20
C PRO A 513 -9.46 -31.36 -13.21
N ALA A 514 -9.87 -31.86 -14.39
CA ALA A 514 -10.04 -33.29 -14.68
C ALA A 514 -8.93 -33.77 -15.63
N VAL A 515 -8.37 -34.96 -15.39
CA VAL A 515 -7.17 -35.48 -16.09
C VAL A 515 -7.32 -36.96 -16.40
N ILE A 516 -6.97 -37.37 -17.63
CA ILE A 516 -6.99 -38.77 -18.07
C ILE A 516 -5.58 -39.34 -18.04
N TYR A 517 -5.42 -40.56 -17.52
CA TYR A 517 -4.17 -41.31 -17.59
C TYR A 517 -4.31 -42.56 -18.46
N SER A 518 -3.57 -42.61 -19.58
CA SER A 518 -3.75 -43.64 -20.63
C SER A 518 -2.65 -44.70 -20.65
N THR A 519 -1.70 -44.65 -19.73
CA THR A 519 -0.57 -45.58 -19.67
C THR A 519 -0.46 -46.13 -18.24
N PRO A 520 -0.20 -47.43 -18.05
CA PRO A 520 0.13 -47.98 -16.75
C PRO A 520 1.38 -47.36 -16.15
N GLY A 521 1.37 -47.10 -14.84
CA GLY A 521 2.50 -46.50 -14.14
C GLY A 521 2.09 -45.75 -12.87
N THR A 522 3.08 -45.18 -12.18
CA THR A 522 2.86 -44.28 -11.04
C THR A 522 3.26 -42.87 -11.42
N TYR A 523 2.43 -41.90 -11.05
CA TYR A 523 2.53 -40.53 -11.56
C TYR A 523 2.51 -39.51 -10.42
N ASN A 524 3.42 -38.53 -10.52
CA ASN A 524 3.45 -37.38 -9.62
C ASN A 524 2.44 -36.33 -10.04
N VAL A 525 1.90 -35.60 -9.06
CA VAL A 525 1.05 -34.44 -9.28
C VAL A 525 1.59 -33.26 -8.50
N THR A 526 1.74 -32.12 -9.18
CA THR A 526 2.23 -30.86 -8.59
C THR A 526 1.17 -29.78 -8.73
N LEU A 527 0.96 -29.02 -7.65
CA LEU A 527 0.16 -27.80 -7.63
C LEU A 527 1.02 -26.64 -7.14
N LEU A 528 1.12 -25.58 -7.94
CA LEU A 528 1.62 -24.27 -7.56
C LEU A 528 0.44 -23.31 -7.45
N VAL A 529 0.32 -22.60 -6.32
CA VAL A 529 -0.68 -21.55 -6.11
C VAL A 529 -0.02 -20.21 -5.79
N SER A 530 -0.64 -19.11 -6.20
CA SER A 530 -0.13 -17.76 -5.90
C SER A 530 -1.22 -16.76 -5.49
N ASN A 531 -0.83 -15.79 -4.67
CA ASN A 531 -1.59 -14.58 -4.34
C ASN A 531 -0.66 -13.36 -4.35
N SER A 532 -1.13 -12.19 -3.93
CA SER A 532 -0.32 -10.96 -3.90
C SER A 532 0.88 -11.01 -2.94
N ALA A 533 0.91 -11.94 -1.97
CA ALA A 533 2.04 -12.13 -1.06
C ALA A 533 3.13 -13.05 -1.60
N GLY A 534 2.86 -13.83 -2.65
CA GLY A 534 3.82 -14.73 -3.27
C GLY A 534 3.19 -16.05 -3.71
N ASN A 535 3.98 -17.12 -3.73
CA ASN A 535 3.55 -18.44 -4.18
C ASN A 535 4.03 -19.56 -3.26
N ASN A 536 3.36 -20.70 -3.36
CA ASN A 536 3.75 -21.94 -2.69
C ASN A 536 3.38 -23.13 -3.57
N SER A 537 4.17 -24.20 -3.50
CA SER A 537 3.97 -25.40 -4.29
C SER A 537 3.99 -26.66 -3.43
N ILE A 538 3.18 -27.64 -3.81
CA ILE A 538 3.20 -28.99 -3.26
C ILE A 538 3.28 -30.02 -4.40
N THR A 539 4.12 -31.03 -4.22
CA THR A 539 4.22 -32.20 -5.11
C THR A 539 3.90 -33.45 -4.32
N LYS A 540 2.89 -34.21 -4.76
CA LYS A 540 2.60 -35.56 -4.23
C LYS A 540 3.23 -36.59 -5.16
N THR A 541 4.28 -37.24 -4.69
CA THR A 541 5.04 -38.26 -5.43
C THR A 541 4.26 -39.57 -5.49
N GLY A 542 4.16 -40.19 -6.68
CA GLY A 542 3.43 -41.44 -6.90
C GLY A 542 1.96 -41.36 -6.52
N TYR A 543 1.34 -40.18 -6.66
CA TYR A 543 0.00 -39.90 -6.15
C TYR A 543 -1.10 -40.63 -6.91
N ILE A 544 -0.90 -40.86 -8.22
CA ILE A 544 -1.81 -41.64 -9.06
C ILE A 544 -1.11 -42.92 -9.50
N THR A 545 -1.75 -44.06 -9.27
CA THR A 545 -1.32 -45.38 -9.74
C THR A 545 -2.30 -45.88 -10.80
N VAL A 546 -1.78 -46.19 -11.97
CA VAL A 546 -2.53 -46.72 -13.11
C VAL A 546 -2.11 -48.15 -13.34
N SER A 547 -3.05 -49.07 -13.15
CA SER A 547 -2.85 -50.49 -13.44
C SER A 547 -3.13 -50.78 -14.91
N GLY A 548 -2.28 -51.60 -15.52
CA GLY A 548 -2.55 -52.21 -16.83
C GLY A 548 -3.51 -53.38 -16.68
N THR A 549 -4.30 -53.65 -17.70
CA THR A 549 -5.09 -54.89 -17.82
C THR A 549 -4.18 -56.02 -18.31
N SER A 550 -4.23 -57.18 -17.66
CA SER A 550 -3.40 -58.36 -17.99
C SER A 550 -4.32 -59.53 -18.35
N TYR A 551 -4.27 -59.94 -19.61
CA TYR A 551 -5.07 -61.07 -20.12
C TYR A 551 -4.35 -62.40 -19.90
N CYS A 552 -5.11 -63.50 -19.76
CA CYS A 552 -4.56 -64.84 -19.69
C CYS A 552 -3.81 -65.24 -20.98
N SER A 553 -2.85 -66.15 -20.86
CA SER A 553 -2.08 -66.66 -22.00
C SER A 553 -2.88 -67.68 -22.84
N SER A 554 -2.76 -67.60 -24.16
CA SER A 554 -3.33 -68.56 -25.11
C SER A 554 -2.48 -68.68 -26.37
N LYS A 555 -2.34 -69.88 -26.94
CA LYS A 555 -1.53 -70.12 -28.15
C LYS A 555 -1.80 -71.48 -28.80
N GLY A 556 -1.49 -71.61 -30.09
CA GLY A 556 -1.18 -72.90 -30.70
C GLY A 556 0.29 -73.29 -30.48
N ASN A 557 0.54 -74.54 -30.08
CA ASN A 557 1.90 -75.07 -29.90
C ASN A 557 2.59 -75.39 -31.24
N ASN A 558 1.82 -75.59 -32.31
CA ASN A 558 2.31 -75.78 -33.66
C ASN A 558 1.40 -75.06 -34.66
N SER A 559 1.95 -74.06 -35.36
CA SER A 559 1.27 -73.32 -36.44
C SER A 559 1.93 -73.56 -37.81
N THR A 560 2.82 -74.53 -37.92
CA THR A 560 3.62 -74.75 -39.15
C THR A 560 2.77 -75.29 -40.31
N TYR A 561 1.66 -75.95 -39.99
CA TYR A 561 0.78 -76.61 -40.95
C TYR A 561 -0.53 -75.86 -41.17
N GLU A 562 -1.01 -75.12 -40.17
CA GLU A 562 -2.23 -74.34 -40.20
C GLU A 562 -2.05 -73.03 -39.41
N TRP A 563 -2.59 -71.94 -39.94
CA TRP A 563 -2.54 -70.62 -39.28
C TRP A 563 -3.72 -69.74 -39.69
N ILE A 564 -3.91 -68.62 -39.01
CA ILE A 564 -4.90 -67.61 -39.38
C ILE A 564 -4.30 -66.80 -40.54
N ALA A 565 -4.73 -67.06 -41.78
CA ALA A 565 -4.19 -66.34 -42.93
C ALA A 565 -4.80 -64.95 -43.08
N GLN A 566 -6.08 -64.79 -42.73
CA GLN A 566 -6.78 -63.51 -42.83
C GLN A 566 -7.97 -63.40 -41.88
N VAL A 567 -8.06 -62.24 -41.22
CA VAL A 567 -9.20 -61.79 -40.43
C VAL A 567 -9.84 -60.60 -41.14
N LYS A 568 -11.12 -60.71 -41.49
CA LYS A 568 -11.94 -59.60 -41.98
C LYS A 568 -13.14 -59.38 -41.08
N ILE A 569 -13.32 -58.18 -40.55
CA ILE A 569 -14.43 -57.81 -39.67
C ILE A 569 -14.99 -56.45 -40.13
N GLY A 570 -16.16 -56.45 -40.75
CA GLY A 570 -16.70 -55.28 -41.44
C GLY A 570 -15.70 -54.76 -42.50
N ALA A 571 -15.22 -53.53 -42.31
CA ALA A 571 -14.20 -52.91 -43.16
C ALA A 571 -12.75 -53.24 -42.73
N PHE A 572 -12.54 -53.77 -41.52
CA PHE A 572 -11.22 -54.16 -41.04
C PHE A 572 -10.73 -55.40 -41.79
N LEU A 573 -9.45 -55.39 -42.18
CA LEU A 573 -8.78 -56.49 -42.86
C LEU A 573 -7.35 -56.62 -42.33
N ASN A 574 -7.00 -57.82 -41.86
CA ASN A 574 -5.62 -58.16 -41.52
C ASN A 574 -5.23 -59.49 -42.15
N SER A 575 -4.06 -59.54 -42.78
CA SER A 575 -3.43 -60.78 -43.24
C SER A 575 -2.19 -61.07 -42.41
N SER A 576 -1.98 -62.33 -42.07
CA SER A 576 -0.91 -62.81 -41.17
C SER A 576 -0.28 -64.10 -41.67
N ALA A 577 0.88 -64.40 -41.10
CA ALA A 577 1.65 -65.62 -41.39
C ALA A 577 1.68 -66.49 -40.13
N ALA A 578 2.03 -67.77 -40.30
CA ALA A 578 2.05 -68.76 -39.24
C ALA A 578 2.80 -68.33 -37.96
N ALA A 579 2.05 -68.21 -36.86
CA ALA A 579 2.57 -68.03 -35.51
C ALA A 579 1.68 -68.76 -34.49
N GLY A 580 2.22 -69.10 -33.32
CA GLY A 580 1.41 -69.75 -32.27
C GLY A 580 0.50 -68.76 -31.54
N TYR A 581 1.00 -67.53 -31.35
CA TYR A 581 0.28 -66.39 -30.81
C TYR A 581 0.86 -65.11 -31.43
N THR A 582 -0.01 -64.16 -31.81
CA THR A 582 0.42 -62.84 -32.27
C THR A 582 -0.38 -61.73 -31.59
N ASP A 583 0.33 -60.77 -30.99
CA ASP A 583 -0.30 -59.55 -30.43
C ASP A 583 -0.39 -58.47 -31.51
N PHE A 584 -1.58 -58.29 -32.08
CA PHE A 584 -1.93 -57.20 -32.98
C PHE A 584 -2.57 -56.00 -32.26
N THR A 585 -2.18 -55.79 -31.00
CA THR A 585 -2.25 -54.56 -30.20
C THR A 585 -2.53 -53.26 -30.94
N GLY A 586 -1.61 -52.96 -31.86
CA GLY A 586 -1.58 -51.69 -32.59
C GLY A 586 -2.59 -51.59 -33.73
N LYS A 587 -3.37 -52.64 -34.02
CA LYS A 587 -4.38 -52.66 -35.10
C LYS A 587 -5.77 -52.54 -34.49
N ILE A 588 -6.51 -51.51 -34.93
CA ILE A 588 -7.81 -51.15 -34.37
C ILE A 588 -8.94 -51.66 -35.27
N VAL A 589 -9.83 -52.46 -34.70
CA VAL A 589 -11.09 -52.91 -35.29
C VAL A 589 -12.21 -51.99 -34.82
N ASN A 590 -12.77 -51.20 -35.74
CA ASN A 590 -13.86 -50.28 -35.40
C ASN A 590 -15.20 -51.02 -35.46
N LEU A 591 -15.90 -51.06 -34.33
CA LEU A 591 -17.22 -51.65 -34.18
C LEU A 591 -18.23 -50.59 -33.70
N THR A 592 -19.52 -50.90 -33.87
CA THR A 592 -20.61 -50.00 -33.51
C THR A 592 -21.52 -50.66 -32.47
N ALA A 593 -21.71 -50.00 -31.33
CA ALA A 593 -22.56 -50.47 -30.24
C ALA A 593 -23.99 -50.69 -30.73
N GLY A 594 -24.59 -51.84 -30.38
CA GLY A 594 -25.94 -52.21 -30.79
C GLY A 594 -26.07 -52.64 -32.26
N ALA A 595 -24.97 -52.69 -33.01
CA ALA A 595 -24.96 -53.14 -34.40
C ALA A 595 -24.24 -54.48 -34.56
N SER A 596 -24.46 -55.10 -35.72
CA SER A 596 -23.82 -56.35 -36.10
C SER A 596 -22.71 -56.10 -37.12
N ALA A 597 -21.55 -56.76 -36.94
CA ALA A 597 -20.43 -56.71 -37.87
C ALA A 597 -20.24 -58.07 -38.56
N SER A 598 -20.22 -58.08 -39.90
CA SER A 598 -19.93 -59.28 -40.68
C SER A 598 -18.48 -59.72 -40.50
N ILE A 599 -18.23 -61.01 -40.35
CA ILE A 599 -16.88 -61.56 -40.26
C ILE A 599 -16.60 -62.55 -41.39
N THR A 600 -15.35 -62.58 -41.86
CA THR A 600 -14.79 -63.64 -42.70
C THR A 600 -13.43 -64.02 -42.14
N LEU A 601 -13.28 -65.28 -41.74
CA LEU A 601 -12.04 -65.83 -41.18
C LEU A 601 -11.49 -66.89 -42.12
N THR A 602 -10.25 -66.71 -42.58
CA THR A 602 -9.63 -67.55 -43.61
C THR A 602 -8.46 -68.34 -43.01
N PRO A 603 -8.52 -69.69 -42.99
CA PRO A 603 -7.36 -70.49 -42.61
C PRO A 603 -6.31 -70.50 -43.72
N GLY A 604 -5.04 -70.50 -43.33
CA GLY A 604 -3.90 -70.81 -44.18
C GLY A 604 -3.39 -72.21 -43.89
N PHE A 605 -2.94 -72.92 -44.92
CA PHE A 605 -2.41 -74.28 -44.77
C PHE A 605 -1.10 -74.49 -45.52
N LYS A 606 -0.23 -75.30 -44.94
CA LYS A 606 0.96 -75.83 -45.63
C LYS A 606 0.67 -77.25 -46.12
N GLY A 607 0.30 -77.35 -47.40
CA GLY A 607 -0.02 -78.63 -48.05
C GLY A 607 -1.52 -78.92 -48.00
N SER A 608 -1.95 -79.82 -47.12
CA SER A 608 -3.34 -80.27 -47.02
C SER A 608 -4.22 -79.30 -46.22
N ALA A 609 -5.50 -79.23 -46.55
CA ALA A 609 -6.49 -78.49 -45.76
C ALA A 609 -6.96 -79.32 -44.55
N TYR A 610 -6.98 -78.70 -43.37
CA TYR A 610 -7.40 -79.32 -42.11
C TYR A 610 -8.70 -78.69 -41.60
N LYS A 611 -9.45 -79.40 -40.75
CA LYS A 611 -10.69 -78.88 -40.18
C LYS A 611 -10.38 -78.00 -38.97
N GLU A 612 -10.66 -76.71 -39.09
CA GLU A 612 -10.40 -75.71 -38.04
C GLU A 612 -11.70 -75.23 -37.38
N TYR A 613 -11.66 -75.06 -36.06
CA TYR A 613 -12.73 -74.46 -35.27
C TYR A 613 -12.33 -73.04 -34.84
N TRP A 614 -13.27 -72.11 -34.90
CA TRP A 614 -13.00 -70.69 -34.66
C TRP A 614 -13.86 -70.12 -33.53
N ARG A 615 -13.25 -69.32 -32.67
CA ARG A 615 -13.93 -68.51 -31.65
C ARG A 615 -13.33 -67.11 -31.56
N ILE A 616 -14.19 -66.14 -31.23
CA ILE A 616 -13.79 -64.75 -30.96
C ILE A 616 -14.33 -64.35 -29.59
N TRP A 617 -13.49 -63.75 -28.76
CA TRP A 617 -13.88 -63.11 -27.51
C TRP A 617 -13.61 -61.60 -27.56
N ILE A 618 -14.47 -60.78 -26.95
CA ILE A 618 -14.27 -59.34 -26.77
C ILE A 618 -14.52 -59.03 -25.29
N ASP A 619 -13.54 -58.42 -24.64
CA ASP A 619 -13.61 -57.98 -23.23
C ASP A 619 -14.51 -56.74 -23.14
N TYR A 620 -15.82 -56.94 -23.05
CA TYR A 620 -16.77 -55.84 -23.16
C TYR A 620 -16.82 -54.97 -21.91
N ASN A 621 -16.52 -55.56 -20.75
CA ASN A 621 -16.61 -54.89 -19.44
C ASN A 621 -15.27 -54.23 -19.03
N LYS A 622 -14.16 -54.54 -19.73
CA LYS A 622 -12.80 -54.02 -19.57
C LYS A 622 -12.14 -54.42 -18.25
N ASP A 623 -12.48 -55.59 -17.72
CA ASP A 623 -11.89 -56.10 -16.49
C ASP A 623 -10.58 -56.87 -16.71
N GLY A 624 -10.23 -57.18 -17.97
CA GLY A 624 -9.00 -57.85 -18.33
C GLY A 624 -9.11 -59.38 -18.42
N ASP A 625 -10.32 -59.95 -18.41
CA ASP A 625 -10.55 -61.34 -18.77
C ASP A 625 -11.54 -61.53 -19.95
N PHE A 626 -11.90 -62.77 -20.24
CA PHE A 626 -12.79 -63.16 -21.36
C PHE A 626 -13.83 -64.19 -20.91
N THR A 627 -14.03 -64.30 -19.60
CA THR A 627 -14.74 -65.43 -18.99
C THR A 627 -16.23 -65.15 -18.79
N ASP A 628 -16.65 -63.90 -18.98
CA ASP A 628 -18.04 -63.52 -18.85
C ASP A 628 -18.91 -64.09 -19.97
N ALA A 629 -20.17 -64.38 -19.63
CA ALA A 629 -21.12 -65.03 -20.52
C ALA A 629 -21.44 -64.23 -21.80
N ASN A 630 -21.23 -62.90 -21.78
CA ASN A 630 -21.48 -61.99 -22.92
C ASN A 630 -20.23 -61.69 -23.75
N GLU A 631 -19.07 -62.27 -23.43
CA GLU A 631 -17.80 -61.94 -24.08
C GLU A 631 -17.39 -62.89 -25.20
N LEU A 632 -18.02 -64.07 -25.30
CA LEU A 632 -17.93 -64.91 -26.50
C LEU A 632 -18.70 -64.25 -27.66
N ALA A 633 -18.00 -63.41 -28.41
CA ALA A 633 -18.54 -62.59 -29.49
C ALA A 633 -18.89 -63.40 -30.76
N PHE A 634 -18.21 -64.53 -30.99
CA PHE A 634 -18.50 -65.44 -32.09
C PHE A 634 -18.04 -66.88 -31.79
N ASP A 635 -18.85 -67.85 -32.21
CA ASP A 635 -18.56 -69.29 -32.20
C ASP A 635 -18.97 -69.89 -33.56
N ALA A 636 -18.07 -70.64 -34.20
CA ALA A 636 -18.31 -71.24 -35.51
C ALA A 636 -19.34 -72.40 -35.51
N GLY A 637 -19.63 -73.00 -34.35
CA GLY A 637 -20.57 -74.13 -34.21
C GLY A 637 -20.07 -75.46 -34.76
N SER A 638 -19.18 -75.47 -35.76
CA SER A 638 -18.56 -76.67 -36.35
C SER A 638 -17.20 -76.36 -36.98
N SER A 639 -16.36 -77.37 -37.17
CA SER A 639 -15.06 -77.20 -37.83
C SER A 639 -15.17 -77.17 -39.36
N SER A 640 -14.37 -76.32 -40.00
CA SER A 640 -14.32 -76.13 -41.47
C SER A 640 -12.89 -76.14 -41.98
N SER A 641 -12.67 -76.71 -43.18
CA SER A 641 -11.37 -76.66 -43.89
C SER A 641 -11.29 -75.56 -44.94
N SER A 642 -12.18 -74.58 -44.85
CA SER A 642 -12.28 -73.43 -45.76
C SER A 642 -12.70 -72.19 -44.98
N ALA A 643 -12.58 -71.02 -45.61
CA ALA A 643 -12.97 -69.76 -44.97
C ALA A 643 -14.41 -69.81 -44.45
N ILE A 644 -14.63 -69.31 -43.23
CA ILE A 644 -15.95 -69.24 -42.62
C ILE A 644 -16.45 -67.79 -42.61
N ASN A 645 -17.77 -67.63 -42.68
CA ASN A 645 -18.44 -66.35 -42.55
C ASN A 645 -19.35 -66.37 -41.32
N GLY A 646 -19.51 -65.23 -40.67
CA GLY A 646 -20.32 -65.11 -39.46
C GLY A 646 -20.70 -63.68 -39.17
N THR A 647 -21.15 -63.44 -37.94
CA THR A 647 -21.51 -62.10 -37.48
C THR A 647 -21.16 -61.96 -36.01
N ILE A 648 -20.55 -60.83 -35.64
CA ILE A 648 -20.38 -60.39 -34.26
C ILE A 648 -21.54 -59.44 -33.94
N ASN A 649 -22.30 -59.71 -32.89
CA ASN A 649 -23.33 -58.81 -32.38
C ASN A 649 -22.76 -58.02 -31.20
N VAL A 650 -22.70 -56.69 -31.35
CA VAL A 650 -22.11 -55.82 -30.32
C VAL A 650 -23.23 -55.34 -29.39
N PRO A 651 -23.12 -55.52 -28.05
CA PRO A 651 -24.11 -55.00 -27.12
C PRO A 651 -24.29 -53.47 -27.25
N SER A 652 -25.49 -52.95 -27.00
CA SER A 652 -25.76 -51.51 -27.09
C SER A 652 -25.20 -50.70 -25.91
N SER A 653 -24.88 -51.37 -24.80
CA SER A 653 -24.42 -50.76 -23.55
C SER A 653 -22.91 -50.56 -23.48
N VAL A 654 -22.14 -51.05 -24.46
CA VAL A 654 -20.67 -51.05 -24.42
C VAL A 654 -20.12 -49.89 -25.25
N SER A 655 -19.00 -49.29 -24.81
CA SER A 655 -18.37 -48.17 -25.50
C SER A 655 -16.86 -48.07 -25.20
N GLY A 656 -16.13 -47.39 -26.07
CA GLY A 656 -14.69 -47.16 -25.92
C GLY A 656 -13.84 -48.34 -26.41
N SER A 657 -12.54 -48.30 -26.11
CA SER A 657 -11.59 -49.29 -26.59
C SER A 657 -11.40 -50.46 -25.62
N THR A 658 -11.26 -51.67 -26.15
CA THR A 658 -11.01 -52.91 -25.39
C THR A 658 -10.25 -53.95 -26.24
N ARG A 659 -9.93 -55.12 -25.67
CA ARG A 659 -9.24 -56.25 -26.31
C ARG A 659 -10.23 -57.21 -26.95
N MET A 660 -9.86 -57.74 -28.11
CA MET A 660 -10.49 -58.89 -28.76
C MET A 660 -9.48 -59.99 -29.02
N ARG A 661 -9.87 -61.24 -28.82
CA ARG A 661 -9.06 -62.44 -29.08
C ARG A 661 -9.74 -63.33 -30.11
N ILE A 662 -8.99 -63.79 -31.10
CA ILE A 662 -9.44 -64.73 -32.12
C ILE A 662 -8.60 -66.00 -32.00
N ALA A 663 -9.23 -67.17 -31.88
CA ALA A 663 -8.55 -68.45 -31.83
C ALA A 663 -9.03 -69.38 -32.94
N MET A 664 -8.06 -69.99 -33.63
CA MET A 664 -8.26 -71.06 -34.60
C MET A 664 -7.61 -72.33 -34.07
N LYS A 665 -8.39 -73.40 -33.90
CA LYS A 665 -7.91 -74.67 -33.33
C LYS A 665 -8.33 -75.87 -34.16
N TYR A 666 -7.40 -76.81 -34.34
CA TYR A 666 -7.65 -78.04 -35.06
C TYR A 666 -8.75 -78.88 -34.41
N ASN A 667 -9.78 -79.19 -35.20
CA ASN A 667 -10.83 -80.18 -34.96
C ASN A 667 -11.53 -80.09 -33.58
N GLY A 668 -11.63 -78.90 -33.00
CA GLY A 668 -12.34 -78.69 -31.74
C GLY A 668 -12.30 -77.27 -31.24
N ALA A 669 -13.28 -76.89 -30.43
CA ALA A 669 -13.38 -75.55 -29.86
C ALA A 669 -12.26 -75.27 -28.84
N SER A 670 -11.81 -74.01 -28.76
CA SER A 670 -10.87 -73.51 -27.77
C SER A 670 -11.58 -72.75 -26.64
N THR A 671 -10.93 -72.65 -25.49
CA THR A 671 -11.26 -71.64 -24.44
C THR A 671 -10.36 -70.41 -24.61
N PRO A 672 -10.72 -69.22 -24.06
CA PRO A 672 -9.93 -68.00 -24.28
C PRO A 672 -8.54 -68.05 -23.62
N CYS A 673 -8.31 -68.96 -22.68
CA CYS A 673 -7.08 -69.11 -21.89
C CYS A 673 -6.44 -70.49 -22.10
N GLU A 674 -6.32 -70.95 -23.35
CA GLU A 674 -5.86 -72.31 -23.67
C GLU A 674 -4.57 -72.32 -24.50
N ALA A 675 -3.68 -73.28 -24.20
CA ALA A 675 -2.64 -73.71 -25.12
C ALA A 675 -3.06 -75.05 -25.77
N PHE A 676 -3.16 -75.08 -27.10
CA PHE A 676 -3.62 -76.26 -27.85
C PHE A 676 -2.56 -76.74 -28.86
N SER A 677 -2.66 -78.00 -29.30
CA SER A 677 -1.59 -78.65 -30.09
C SER A 677 -1.36 -78.01 -31.46
N TYR A 678 -2.42 -77.64 -32.18
CA TYR A 678 -2.40 -77.23 -33.59
C TYR A 678 -3.36 -76.05 -33.83
N GLY A 679 -2.86 -74.99 -34.46
CA GLY A 679 -3.60 -73.75 -34.74
C GLY A 679 -2.89 -72.46 -34.28
N GLU A 680 -3.63 -71.37 -34.12
CA GLU A 680 -3.10 -70.02 -33.82
C GLU A 680 -4.09 -69.16 -33.03
N VAL A 681 -3.57 -68.18 -32.28
CA VAL A 681 -4.33 -67.15 -31.56
C VAL A 681 -3.83 -65.75 -31.94
N GLU A 682 -4.74 -64.81 -32.17
CA GLU A 682 -4.43 -63.41 -32.46
C GLU A 682 -5.26 -62.45 -31.59
N ASP A 683 -4.60 -61.42 -31.06
CA ASP A 683 -5.23 -60.40 -30.23
C ASP A 683 -5.26 -59.03 -30.93
N TYR A 684 -6.38 -58.30 -30.87
CA TYR A 684 -6.60 -57.00 -31.52
C TYR A 684 -7.21 -55.98 -30.55
N THR A 685 -7.07 -54.68 -30.84
CA THR A 685 -7.85 -53.64 -30.14
C THR A 685 -9.15 -53.42 -30.88
N VAL A 686 -10.27 -53.48 -30.17
CA VAL A 686 -11.58 -53.07 -30.69
C VAL A 686 -11.89 -51.67 -30.16
N SER A 687 -12.33 -50.77 -31.03
CA SER A 687 -12.90 -49.47 -30.63
C SER A 687 -14.40 -49.46 -30.92
N ILE A 688 -15.22 -49.30 -29.88
CA ILE A 688 -16.68 -49.34 -29.98
C ILE A 688 -17.25 -47.92 -29.87
N GLY A 689 -17.78 -47.41 -30.98
CA GLY A 689 -18.54 -46.16 -31.05
C GLY A 689 -20.06 -46.39 -31.04
N SER A 690 -20.86 -45.39 -30.73
CA SER A 690 -22.34 -45.51 -30.71
C SER A 690 -22.94 -45.66 -32.12
N SER A 691 -24.06 -46.38 -32.25
CA SER A 691 -24.84 -46.46 -33.49
C SER A 691 -25.40 -45.10 -33.89
N ILE A 692 -24.92 -44.56 -35.00
CA ILE A 692 -25.60 -43.49 -35.72
C ILE A 692 -26.46 -44.16 -36.79
N ALA A 693 -27.78 -44.19 -36.57
CA ALA A 693 -28.73 -44.40 -37.67
C ALA A 693 -28.60 -43.19 -38.60
N ALA A 694 -28.11 -43.37 -39.82
CA ALA A 694 -28.22 -42.36 -40.85
C ALA A 694 -29.61 -42.46 -41.50
N PRO A 695 -30.36 -41.35 -41.60
CA PRO A 695 -30.25 -40.62 -42.85
C PRO A 695 -30.11 -39.10 -42.67
N ARG A 696 -29.17 -38.56 -43.48
CA ARG A 696 -29.15 -37.22 -44.09
C ARG A 696 -29.42 -36.01 -43.18
N GLU A 697 -28.35 -35.40 -42.67
CA GLU A 697 -28.00 -33.98 -42.87
C GLU A 697 -26.75 -33.59 -42.06
N ASN A 698 -25.91 -32.77 -42.70
CA ASN A 698 -24.92 -31.85 -42.14
C ASN A 698 -24.30 -32.17 -40.77
N THR A 699 -23.02 -32.54 -40.80
CA THR A 699 -22.04 -32.02 -39.84
C THR A 699 -22.02 -30.49 -39.93
N THR A 700 -23.00 -29.84 -39.32
CA THR A 700 -22.71 -28.55 -38.72
C THR A 700 -22.10 -28.85 -37.36
N ILE A 701 -20.76 -28.88 -37.34
CA ILE A 701 -20.02 -28.02 -36.38
C ILE A 701 -20.91 -26.79 -36.23
N SER A 702 -21.38 -26.40 -35.04
CA SER A 702 -22.12 -25.14 -34.96
C SER A 702 -21.19 -24.09 -35.56
N ALA A 703 -21.51 -23.71 -36.79
CA ALA A 703 -20.74 -22.74 -37.54
C ALA A 703 -20.95 -21.40 -36.84
N PHE A 704 -22.00 -21.31 -36.00
CA PHE A 704 -22.24 -20.25 -35.05
C PHE A 704 -21.10 -20.12 -34.03
N THR A 705 -20.14 -19.27 -34.39
CA THR A 705 -19.05 -18.87 -33.51
C THR A 705 -19.14 -17.39 -33.25
N ALA A 706 -18.64 -16.97 -32.09
CA ALA A 706 -18.53 -15.56 -31.75
C ALA A 706 -17.15 -15.24 -31.15
N GLN A 707 -16.60 -14.09 -31.53
CA GLN A 707 -15.37 -13.52 -30.99
C GLN A 707 -15.60 -12.05 -30.62
N ILE A 708 -14.89 -11.59 -29.59
CA ILE A 708 -14.97 -10.20 -29.11
C ILE A 708 -13.61 -9.57 -29.22
N PHE A 709 -13.53 -8.40 -29.85
CA PHE A 709 -12.29 -7.62 -29.90
C PHE A 709 -12.55 -6.10 -29.99
N PRO A 710 -11.69 -5.28 -29.37
CA PRO A 710 -10.61 -5.69 -28.47
C PRO A 710 -11.15 -6.18 -27.11
N ASN A 711 -10.44 -7.10 -26.46
CA ASN A 711 -10.69 -7.50 -25.08
C ASN A 711 -9.34 -7.54 -24.34
N PRO A 712 -9.01 -6.57 -23.47
CA PRO A 712 -9.90 -5.53 -22.91
C PRO A 712 -10.34 -4.42 -23.89
N SER A 713 -11.45 -3.73 -23.59
CA SER A 713 -11.98 -2.56 -24.34
C SER A 713 -12.18 -1.36 -23.42
N ASN A 714 -12.51 -0.19 -23.99
CA ASN A 714 -12.91 1.02 -23.25
C ASN A 714 -14.44 1.21 -23.20
N GLY A 715 -15.20 0.13 -23.36
CA GLY A 715 -16.68 0.16 -23.47
C GLY A 715 -17.20 0.13 -24.90
N ASN A 716 -16.31 0.32 -25.90
CA ASN A 716 -16.60 0.17 -27.32
C ASN A 716 -15.85 -1.05 -27.86
N PHE A 717 -16.60 -2.06 -28.31
CA PHE A 717 -16.03 -3.33 -28.79
C PHE A 717 -16.84 -3.91 -29.94
N LYS A 718 -16.20 -4.81 -30.70
CA LYS A 718 -16.82 -5.52 -31.81
C LYS A 718 -17.14 -6.94 -31.41
N LEU A 719 -18.30 -7.40 -31.85
CA LEU A 719 -18.73 -8.78 -31.79
C LEU A 719 -18.72 -9.33 -33.21
N GLU A 720 -17.76 -10.20 -33.49
CA GLU A 720 -17.69 -10.96 -34.74
C GLU A 720 -18.46 -12.27 -34.55
N MET A 721 -19.48 -12.50 -35.37
CA MET A 721 -20.32 -13.70 -35.34
C MET A 721 -20.30 -14.35 -36.72
N ASN A 722 -19.98 -15.64 -36.77
CA ASN A 722 -19.88 -16.40 -38.02
C ASN A 722 -20.83 -17.58 -38.01
N GLY A 723 -21.22 -18.07 -39.19
CA GLY A 723 -21.83 -19.37 -39.45
C GLY A 723 -23.27 -19.60 -39.01
N LYS A 724 -24.09 -18.56 -38.77
CA LYS A 724 -25.57 -18.73 -38.66
C LYS A 724 -26.33 -17.45 -39.03
N GLY A 725 -27.35 -17.56 -39.87
CA GLY A 725 -28.32 -16.49 -40.18
C GLY A 725 -29.47 -16.43 -39.17
N GLY A 726 -30.38 -15.48 -39.34
CA GLY A 726 -31.59 -15.34 -38.52
C GLY A 726 -31.45 -14.36 -37.35
N ASP A 727 -32.54 -14.24 -36.58
CA ASP A 727 -32.66 -13.28 -35.47
C ASP A 727 -31.61 -13.54 -34.37
N LYS A 728 -30.75 -12.55 -34.13
CA LYS A 728 -29.75 -12.57 -33.05
C LYS A 728 -30.16 -11.62 -31.94
N ILE A 729 -30.34 -12.15 -30.74
CA ILE A 729 -30.56 -11.36 -29.52
C ILE A 729 -29.25 -11.30 -28.76
N ILE A 730 -28.68 -10.10 -28.66
CA ILE A 730 -27.44 -9.83 -27.93
C ILE A 730 -27.80 -9.13 -26.64
N THR A 731 -27.35 -9.66 -25.50
CA THR A 731 -27.52 -9.02 -24.19
C THR A 731 -26.17 -8.97 -23.47
N VAL A 732 -25.80 -7.81 -22.93
CA VAL A 732 -24.61 -7.65 -22.09
C VAL A 732 -25.03 -7.47 -20.65
N TYR A 733 -24.47 -8.26 -19.74
CA TYR A 733 -24.72 -8.19 -18.31
C TYR A 733 -23.49 -7.67 -17.56
N ASN A 734 -23.70 -6.86 -16.53
CA ASN A 734 -22.65 -6.55 -15.57
C ASN A 734 -22.40 -7.74 -14.61
N ILE A 735 -21.39 -7.67 -13.74
CA ILE A 735 -21.06 -8.75 -12.78
C ILE A 735 -22.18 -9.10 -11.79
N SER A 736 -23.15 -8.19 -11.58
CA SER A 736 -24.32 -8.46 -10.73
C SER A 736 -25.46 -9.16 -11.49
N GLY A 737 -25.28 -9.49 -12.77
CA GLY A 737 -26.28 -10.14 -13.62
C GLY A 737 -27.33 -9.18 -14.20
N ALA A 738 -27.17 -7.87 -14.02
CA ALA A 738 -28.10 -6.87 -14.57
C ALA A 738 -27.76 -6.56 -16.04
N PRO A 739 -28.74 -6.57 -16.96
CA PRO A 739 -28.50 -6.25 -18.37
C PRO A 739 -28.21 -4.76 -18.56
N VAL A 740 -27.06 -4.44 -19.15
CA VAL A 740 -26.60 -3.06 -19.43
C VAL A 740 -26.68 -2.70 -20.92
N TYR A 741 -26.86 -3.69 -21.80
CA TYR A 741 -27.09 -3.50 -23.23
C TYR A 741 -27.96 -4.63 -23.77
N LYS A 742 -28.88 -4.33 -24.68
CA LYS A 742 -29.67 -5.34 -25.40
C LYS A 742 -29.95 -4.88 -26.83
N SER A 743 -29.71 -5.75 -27.81
CA SER A 743 -30.02 -5.51 -29.21
C SER A 743 -30.59 -6.76 -29.87
N LYS A 744 -31.44 -6.55 -30.89
CA LYS A 744 -31.93 -7.60 -31.77
C LYS A 744 -31.52 -7.25 -33.19
N LEU A 745 -30.81 -8.18 -33.84
CA LEU A 745 -30.46 -8.08 -35.26
C LEU A 745 -31.33 -9.06 -36.03
N SER A 746 -32.14 -8.53 -36.95
CA SER A 746 -33.00 -9.32 -37.82
C SER A 746 -32.46 -9.26 -39.24
N ASN A 747 -31.60 -10.23 -39.58
CA ASN A 747 -31.03 -10.37 -40.92
C ASN A 747 -30.48 -11.81 -41.09
N ASP A 748 -30.49 -12.32 -42.32
CA ASP A 748 -30.18 -13.71 -42.67
C ASP A 748 -28.69 -13.95 -43.03
N ASP A 749 -27.83 -12.92 -43.00
CA ASP A 749 -26.41 -13.10 -43.29
C ASP A 749 -25.74 -14.07 -42.31
N THR A 750 -24.70 -14.78 -42.74
CA THR A 750 -24.00 -15.76 -41.91
C THR A 750 -22.73 -15.20 -41.26
N TYR A 751 -22.28 -14.01 -41.65
CA TYR A 751 -21.15 -13.27 -41.06
C TYR A 751 -21.62 -11.90 -40.58
N TYR A 752 -21.28 -11.52 -39.36
CA TYR A 752 -21.53 -10.18 -38.84
C TYR A 752 -20.35 -9.68 -38.03
N LEU A 753 -20.03 -8.42 -38.25
CA LEU A 753 -19.19 -7.65 -37.35
C LEU A 753 -20.03 -6.50 -36.78
N TYR A 754 -20.48 -6.66 -35.54
CA TYR A 754 -21.40 -5.72 -34.90
C TYR A 754 -20.68 -4.89 -33.84
N ASN A 755 -20.82 -3.57 -33.91
CA ASN A 755 -20.25 -2.67 -32.92
C ASN A 755 -21.20 -2.54 -31.72
N ILE A 756 -20.67 -2.72 -30.53
CA ILE A 756 -21.38 -2.52 -29.27
C ILE A 756 -20.69 -1.38 -28.54
N GLU A 757 -21.47 -0.39 -28.15
CA GLU A 757 -21.09 0.73 -27.31
C GLU A 757 -21.95 0.68 -26.05
N ILE A 758 -21.29 0.68 -24.90
CA ILE A 758 -21.94 0.77 -23.59
C ILE A 758 -21.61 2.16 -23.03
N PRO A 759 -22.47 3.16 -23.22
CA PRO A 759 -22.20 4.52 -22.78
C PRO A 759 -21.99 4.56 -21.27
N ASN A 760 -20.92 5.21 -20.81
CA ASN A 760 -20.57 5.33 -19.39
C ASN A 760 -20.37 3.99 -18.67
N ALA A 761 -19.90 2.95 -19.36
CA ALA A 761 -19.60 1.67 -18.74
C ALA A 761 -18.58 1.82 -17.60
N SER A 762 -18.93 1.29 -16.42
CA SER A 762 -18.00 1.21 -15.30
C SER A 762 -16.91 0.16 -15.59
N LYS A 763 -15.68 0.40 -15.14
CA LYS A 763 -14.58 -0.55 -15.30
C LYS A 763 -14.91 -1.89 -14.64
N GLY A 764 -14.68 -3.01 -15.32
CA GLY A 764 -15.00 -4.35 -14.79
C GLY A 764 -15.22 -5.42 -15.86
N ILE A 765 -15.61 -6.62 -15.41
CA ILE A 765 -15.92 -7.76 -16.28
C ILE A 765 -17.41 -7.73 -16.64
N TYR A 766 -17.73 -7.97 -17.90
CA TYR A 766 -19.11 -8.09 -18.40
C TYR A 766 -19.28 -9.41 -19.14
N ILE A 767 -20.50 -9.94 -19.14
CA ILE A 767 -20.87 -11.16 -19.88
C ILE A 767 -21.74 -10.77 -21.07
N VAL A 768 -21.31 -11.15 -22.26
CA VAL A 768 -22.06 -10.99 -23.51
C VAL A 768 -22.72 -12.32 -23.83
N GLU A 769 -24.04 -12.34 -23.85
CA GLU A 769 -24.87 -13.48 -24.24
C GLU A 769 -25.51 -13.22 -25.60
N ILE A 770 -25.45 -14.21 -26.48
CA ILE A 770 -25.92 -14.13 -27.86
C ILE A 770 -26.83 -15.32 -28.09
N ILE A 771 -28.08 -15.06 -28.44
CA ILE A 771 -29.07 -16.09 -28.73
C ILE A 771 -29.44 -15.99 -30.20
N CYS A 772 -29.26 -17.07 -30.95
CA CYS A 772 -29.61 -17.16 -32.37
C CYS A 772 -30.35 -18.48 -32.61
N GLU A 773 -31.66 -18.39 -32.89
CA GLU A 773 -32.52 -19.56 -33.17
C GLU A 773 -32.37 -20.71 -32.16
N GLY A 774 -32.37 -20.39 -30.86
CA GLY A 774 -32.27 -21.36 -29.77
C GLY A 774 -30.85 -21.76 -29.36
N GLU A 775 -29.80 -21.37 -30.11
CA GLU A 775 -28.40 -21.53 -29.69
C GLU A 775 -27.93 -20.34 -28.86
N VAL A 776 -27.22 -20.61 -27.77
CA VAL A 776 -26.73 -19.60 -26.83
C VAL A 776 -25.20 -19.62 -26.76
N ILE A 777 -24.56 -18.49 -27.07
CA ILE A 777 -23.12 -18.28 -26.88
C ILE A 777 -22.91 -17.24 -25.79
N ARG A 778 -22.01 -17.54 -24.84
CA ARG A 778 -21.56 -16.58 -23.82
C ARG A 778 -20.08 -16.28 -23.96
N LYS A 779 -19.71 -15.00 -23.87
CA LYS A 779 -18.34 -14.50 -23.88
C LYS A 779 -18.14 -13.48 -22.77
N SER A 780 -16.92 -13.36 -22.26
CA SER A 780 -16.55 -12.33 -21.29
C SER A 780 -15.79 -11.19 -21.97
N ILE A 781 -15.98 -9.97 -21.48
CA ILE A 781 -15.21 -8.80 -21.89
C ILE A 781 -14.79 -7.97 -20.67
N ILE A 782 -13.56 -7.47 -20.68
CA ILE A 782 -13.03 -6.54 -19.68
C ILE A 782 -13.18 -5.12 -20.22
N ILE A 783 -13.80 -4.22 -19.46
CA ILE A 783 -13.87 -2.78 -19.74
C ILE A 783 -12.91 -2.04 -18.81
N ASN A 784 -11.98 -1.28 -19.39
CA ASN A 784 -10.87 -0.59 -18.72
C ASN A 784 -11.05 0.92 -18.57
#